data_AF-A0A7J7NTP7-F1
#
_entry.id   AF-A0A7J7NTP7-F1
#
_cell.length_a   1.000
_cell.length_b   1.000
_cell.length_c   1.000
_cell.angle_alpha   90.00
_cell.angle_beta   90.00
_cell.angle_gamma   90.00
#
_symmetry.space_group_name_H-M   'P 1'
#
loop_
_entity.id
_entity.type
_entity.pdbx_description
1 polymer ?
#
loop_
_entity_poly.entity_id
_entity_poly.type
_entity_poly.pdbx_seq_one_letter_code
_entity_poly.pdbx_strand_id
1 'polypeptide(L)'
;FSFEWYAMLFSGSLLLEEVVGCGCEDGIVAIVEAAQKHFSESQQAKTAGSAGWWRIREAVMFALASISESLLETVDLGPTRVILGNLLEQILTEDIGTGVNEFPFLHARAFSAVGNFTSLLNQRVLEQFLYAAIKAVGLDVPPPVKVGACRALSQLLPEANKGILQPHMMGLFSSLVDLLQQASDETLHLVLETLQVAIKAGHAVFASIEPAISPLILSMWALHSSDPFISIDALEVLEAINNAPGCTRALVTRVLPSIRPILEESAPIDIVKAVYDVCFSHVILIILQSDDHSEMQNATECLAAFISGGRQELLAWSGDSCLTMKNLLDAASSYMDDIKGSYTKSSKVGFKFKASDPDMESSGSLFVGCYILQLILHMPLEMAPHLRALATALIRRMQSCQIAGLKSSLLLIFARLVHMSSPNVEQFIDMLITLPAEGHENSLTYLMSAWTKQQVEIQGLYQIKVTTTALALLLSTRHVDLVKINVPGHLVESTVGITTRSKSKLVPDQWSWMPLPTKILALLADMLIEIKEQVLVADDEDSDWEEVQDGDDQNDQDLLYSSGATSYSKPKYLDATAKIFSEDQNDSYEDDLNKADPLNEINLASYVTDFLIRFSDSDRQFFDHLYQHLTQNQQAALQTVLKR
;
A
#
# COMPACT_ATOMS: atom_id res chain seq x y z
N PHE A 1 -25.49 26.03 -24.83
CA PHE A 1 -26.58 26.46 -23.94
C PHE A 1 -26.06 27.63 -23.12
N SER A 2 -26.72 28.80 -23.11
CA SER A 2 -26.19 29.96 -22.37
C SER A 2 -26.45 29.81 -20.86
N PHE A 3 -25.50 30.29 -20.06
CA PHE A 3 -25.53 30.28 -18.60
C PHE A 3 -26.82 30.88 -18.01
N GLU A 4 -27.43 31.84 -18.72
CA GLU A 4 -28.69 32.49 -18.35
C GLU A 4 -29.90 31.53 -18.33
N TRP A 5 -29.99 30.60 -19.28
CA TRP A 5 -31.07 29.60 -19.30
C TRP A 5 -30.94 28.61 -18.14
N TYR A 6 -29.71 28.23 -17.81
CA TYR A 6 -29.44 27.35 -16.67
C TYR A 6 -29.80 28.03 -15.35
N ALA A 7 -29.45 29.31 -15.20
CA ALA A 7 -29.80 30.12 -14.03
C ALA A 7 -31.32 30.27 -13.87
N MET A 8 -32.07 30.51 -14.95
CA MET A 8 -33.54 30.61 -14.89
C MET A 8 -34.22 29.29 -14.52
N LEU A 9 -33.76 28.17 -15.09
CA LEU A 9 -34.34 26.86 -14.82
C LEU A 9 -34.12 26.43 -13.36
N PHE A 10 -32.92 26.68 -12.83
CA PHE A 10 -32.56 26.42 -11.43
C PHE A 10 -33.27 27.38 -10.46
N SER A 11 -33.38 28.66 -10.81
CA SER A 11 -34.15 29.62 -9.99
C SER A 11 -35.64 29.23 -9.95
N GLY A 12 -36.17 28.66 -11.02
CA GLY A 12 -37.53 28.15 -11.08
C GLY A 12 -37.75 26.94 -10.16
N SER A 13 -36.82 25.99 -10.10
CA SER A 13 -36.92 24.85 -9.19
C SER A 13 -36.83 25.27 -7.72
N LEU A 14 -35.91 26.17 -7.37
CA LEU A 14 -35.81 26.73 -6.02
C LEU A 14 -37.10 27.44 -5.58
N LEU A 15 -37.76 28.16 -6.49
CA LEU A 15 -39.04 28.79 -6.19
C LEU A 15 -40.14 27.75 -5.92
N LEU A 16 -40.15 26.64 -6.67
CA LEU A 16 -41.09 25.54 -6.41
C LEU A 16 -40.83 24.89 -5.04
N GLU A 17 -39.57 24.65 -4.69
CA GLU A 17 -39.17 24.15 -3.38
C GLU A 17 -39.61 25.09 -2.25
N GLU A 18 -39.43 26.40 -2.41
CA GLU A 18 -39.84 27.39 -1.39
C GLU A 18 -41.38 27.42 -1.21
N VAL A 19 -42.14 27.34 -2.31
CA VAL A 19 -43.61 27.28 -2.28
C VAL A 19 -44.10 26.05 -1.51
N VAL A 20 -43.41 24.91 -1.69
CA VAL A 20 -43.72 23.67 -0.97
C VAL A 20 -43.24 23.74 0.50
N GLY A 21 -42.04 24.26 0.73
CA GLY A 21 -41.39 24.37 2.03
C GLY A 21 -42.08 25.33 3.02
N CYS A 22 -42.84 26.30 2.52
CA CYS A 22 -43.73 27.15 3.35
C CYS A 22 -44.88 26.36 4.03
N GLY A 23 -44.99 25.04 3.84
CA GLY A 23 -45.94 24.18 4.53
C GLY A 23 -47.35 24.23 3.96
N CYS A 24 -47.50 24.58 2.68
CA CYS A 24 -48.81 24.69 2.04
C CYS A 24 -49.13 23.43 1.22
N GLU A 25 -50.00 22.54 1.74
CA GLU A 25 -50.62 21.46 0.94
C GLU A 25 -51.26 22.02 -0.35
N ASP A 26 -51.84 23.22 -0.28
CA ASP A 26 -52.39 23.96 -1.41
C ASP A 26 -51.35 24.23 -2.50
N GLY A 27 -50.08 24.45 -2.12
CA GLY A 27 -48.97 24.66 -3.07
C GLY A 27 -48.68 23.39 -3.86
N ILE A 28 -48.65 22.24 -3.18
CA ILE A 28 -48.46 20.94 -3.82
C ILE A 28 -49.61 20.62 -4.77
N VAL A 29 -50.86 20.82 -4.32
CA VAL A 29 -52.04 20.62 -5.16
C VAL A 29 -51.99 21.51 -6.39
N ALA A 30 -51.67 22.80 -6.24
CA ALA A 30 -51.55 23.73 -7.35
C ALA A 30 -50.46 23.32 -8.36
N ILE A 31 -49.32 22.78 -7.89
CA ILE A 31 -48.25 22.29 -8.75
C ILE A 31 -48.70 21.05 -9.52
N VAL A 32 -49.39 20.10 -8.88
CA VAL A 32 -49.91 18.90 -9.54
C VAL A 32 -50.98 19.26 -10.57
N GLU A 33 -51.90 20.19 -10.26
CA GLU A 33 -52.90 20.68 -11.20
C GLU A 33 -52.26 21.41 -12.39
N ALA A 34 -51.24 22.24 -12.15
CA ALA A 34 -50.48 22.91 -13.20
C ALA A 34 -49.75 21.89 -14.10
N ALA A 35 -49.15 20.86 -13.51
CA ALA A 35 -48.53 19.76 -14.24
C ALA A 35 -49.53 19.04 -15.16
N GLN A 36 -50.73 18.73 -14.66
CA GLN A 36 -51.78 18.08 -15.44
C GLN A 36 -52.30 18.98 -16.58
N LYS A 37 -52.45 20.28 -16.33
CA LYS A 37 -52.82 21.26 -17.35
C LYS A 37 -51.76 21.34 -18.45
N HIS A 38 -50.49 21.53 -18.09
CA HIS A 38 -49.40 21.62 -19.05
C HIS A 38 -49.15 20.31 -19.81
N PHE A 39 -49.40 19.16 -19.18
CA PHE A 39 -49.40 17.88 -19.87
C PHE A 39 -50.48 17.79 -20.95
N SER A 40 -51.70 18.26 -20.64
CA SER A 40 -52.80 18.31 -21.62
C SER A 40 -52.50 19.27 -22.78
N GLU A 41 -51.89 20.42 -22.49
CA GLU A 41 -51.42 21.37 -23.51
C GLU A 41 -50.33 20.73 -24.41
N SER A 42 -49.41 19.98 -23.81
CA SER A 42 -48.39 19.24 -24.56
C SER A 42 -48.99 18.17 -25.47
N GLN A 43 -50.02 17.42 -25.01
CA GLN A 43 -50.73 16.46 -25.84
C GLN A 43 -51.38 17.13 -27.05
N GLN A 44 -52.04 18.26 -26.86
CA GLN A 44 -52.64 19.04 -27.95
C GLN A 44 -51.58 19.58 -28.91
N ALA A 45 -50.44 20.07 -28.39
CA ALA A 45 -49.33 20.52 -29.21
C ALA A 45 -48.71 19.37 -30.04
N LYS A 46 -48.64 18.16 -29.47
CA LYS A 46 -48.14 16.95 -30.14
C LYS A 46 -49.07 16.53 -31.28
N THR A 47 -50.39 16.50 -31.06
CA THR A 47 -51.38 16.16 -32.10
C THR A 47 -51.45 17.23 -33.20
N ALA A 48 -51.18 18.49 -32.86
CA ALA A 48 -51.04 19.59 -33.82
C ALA A 48 -49.70 19.59 -34.59
N GLY A 49 -48.76 18.69 -34.28
CA GLY A 49 -47.46 18.59 -34.94
C GLY A 49 -46.47 19.70 -34.55
N SER A 50 -46.65 20.37 -33.41
CA SER A 50 -45.75 21.43 -32.95
C SER A 50 -44.40 20.88 -32.51
N ALA A 51 -43.29 21.36 -33.07
CA ALA A 51 -41.94 20.88 -32.75
C ALA A 51 -41.52 21.04 -31.27
N GLY A 52 -42.22 21.89 -30.50
CA GLY A 52 -41.91 22.18 -29.10
C GLY A 52 -42.68 21.37 -28.05
N TRP A 53 -43.56 20.45 -28.45
CA TRP A 53 -44.45 19.73 -27.53
C TRP A 53 -43.70 19.01 -26.39
N TRP A 54 -42.54 18.43 -26.71
CA TRP A 54 -41.73 17.63 -25.80
C TRP A 54 -41.05 18.48 -24.71
N ARG A 55 -40.79 19.77 -24.98
CA ARG A 55 -40.18 20.67 -23.98
C ARG A 55 -41.12 20.94 -22.82
N ILE A 56 -42.43 21.01 -23.11
CA ILE A 56 -43.45 21.16 -22.08
C ILE A 56 -43.49 19.89 -21.21
N ARG A 57 -43.40 18.69 -21.80
CA ARG A 57 -43.35 17.44 -21.03
C ARG A 57 -42.09 17.33 -20.17
N GLU A 58 -40.94 17.67 -20.74
CA GLU A 58 -39.67 17.65 -20.03
C GLU A 58 -39.71 18.61 -18.84
N ALA A 59 -40.24 19.82 -19.02
CA ALA A 59 -40.41 20.80 -17.95
C ALA A 59 -41.37 20.33 -16.86
N VAL A 60 -42.48 19.68 -17.22
CA VAL A 60 -43.43 19.09 -16.25
C VAL A 60 -42.73 18.01 -15.42
N MET A 61 -42.03 17.07 -16.06
CA MET A 61 -41.29 16.04 -15.33
C MET A 61 -40.17 16.62 -14.48
N PHE A 62 -39.45 17.63 -14.96
CA PHE A 62 -38.40 18.32 -14.20
C PHE A 62 -38.96 19.01 -12.96
N ALA A 63 -40.06 19.75 -13.11
CA ALA A 63 -40.71 20.44 -12.00
C ALA A 63 -41.16 19.44 -10.93
N LEU A 64 -41.86 18.37 -11.31
CA LEU A 64 -42.29 17.33 -10.37
C LEU A 64 -41.09 16.65 -9.69
N ALA A 65 -40.07 16.27 -10.47
CA ALA A 65 -38.88 15.59 -9.94
C ALA A 65 -38.05 16.46 -8.99
N SER A 66 -38.06 17.79 -9.15
CA SER A 66 -37.30 18.71 -8.28
C SER A 66 -37.88 18.77 -6.86
N ILE A 67 -39.18 18.54 -6.70
CA ILE A 67 -39.87 18.54 -5.41
C ILE A 67 -40.27 17.13 -4.97
N SER A 68 -39.64 16.08 -5.50
CA SER A 68 -40.09 14.70 -5.32
C SER A 68 -40.10 14.26 -3.86
N GLU A 69 -39.11 14.65 -3.05
CA GLU A 69 -39.08 14.31 -1.62
C GLU A 69 -40.31 14.88 -0.89
N SER A 70 -40.56 16.18 -1.04
CA SER A 70 -41.72 16.83 -0.43
C SER A 70 -43.04 16.27 -0.96
N LEU A 71 -43.12 15.93 -2.26
CA LEU A 71 -44.27 15.26 -2.85
C LEU A 71 -44.48 13.87 -2.25
N LEU A 72 -43.45 13.11 -1.91
CA LEU A 72 -43.62 11.78 -1.33
C LEU A 72 -43.99 11.85 0.16
N GLU A 73 -43.46 12.82 0.91
CA GLU A 73 -43.73 12.99 2.35
C GLU A 73 -45.15 13.49 2.65
N THR A 74 -45.64 14.49 1.92
CA THR A 74 -46.96 15.11 2.17
C THR A 74 -48.13 14.32 1.61
N VAL A 75 -47.88 13.44 0.64
CA VAL A 75 -48.92 12.74 -0.13
C VAL A 75 -49.37 11.45 0.54
N ASP A 76 -48.90 11.17 1.76
CA ASP A 76 -49.12 9.89 2.44
C ASP A 76 -50.58 9.61 2.87
N LEU A 77 -51.53 10.55 2.69
CA LEU A 77 -52.92 10.36 3.15
C LEU A 77 -54.05 10.91 2.24
N GLY A 78 -53.83 11.13 0.92
CA GLY A 78 -54.83 11.84 0.09
C GLY A 78 -55.07 11.41 -1.38
N PRO A 79 -56.12 11.97 -2.04
CA PRO A 79 -56.45 11.74 -3.45
C PRO A 79 -55.38 12.26 -4.43
N THR A 80 -54.57 13.23 -4.01
CA THR A 80 -53.46 13.80 -4.80
C THR A 80 -52.43 12.74 -5.18
N ARG A 81 -52.23 11.70 -4.34
CA ARG A 81 -51.33 10.57 -4.64
C ARG A 81 -51.74 9.82 -5.90
N VAL A 82 -53.02 9.51 -5.99
CA VAL A 82 -53.60 8.73 -7.08
C VAL A 82 -53.56 9.56 -8.37
N ILE A 83 -53.85 10.86 -8.27
CA ILE A 83 -53.80 11.78 -9.41
C ILE A 83 -52.36 11.87 -9.94
N LEU A 84 -51.38 12.09 -9.05
CA LEU A 84 -49.97 12.20 -9.42
C LEU A 84 -49.45 10.89 -10.02
N GLY A 85 -49.74 9.74 -9.40
CA GLY A 85 -49.35 8.43 -9.90
C GLY A 85 -49.91 8.17 -11.31
N ASN A 86 -51.22 8.40 -11.51
CA ASN A 86 -51.85 8.24 -12.83
C ASN A 86 -51.25 9.19 -13.88
N LEU A 87 -50.98 10.45 -13.51
CA LEU A 87 -50.36 11.42 -14.39
C LEU A 87 -48.95 10.98 -14.82
N LEU A 88 -48.12 10.57 -13.86
CA LEU A 88 -46.76 10.09 -14.12
C LEU A 88 -46.77 8.83 -14.99
N GLU A 89 -47.61 7.84 -14.68
CA GLU A 89 -47.74 6.63 -15.50
C GLU A 89 -48.14 6.95 -16.94
N GLN A 90 -49.08 7.88 -17.13
CA GLN A 90 -49.52 8.29 -18.45
C GLN A 90 -48.41 8.99 -19.23
N ILE A 91 -47.72 9.96 -18.61
CA ILE A 91 -46.57 10.65 -19.23
C ILE A 91 -45.51 9.64 -19.67
N LEU A 92 -45.08 8.81 -18.74
CA LEU A 92 -43.97 7.86 -18.94
C LEU A 92 -44.29 6.81 -19.99
N THR A 93 -45.50 6.25 -19.98
CA THR A 93 -45.92 5.23 -20.96
C THR A 93 -46.08 5.82 -22.36
N GLU A 94 -46.51 7.08 -22.49
CA GLU A 94 -46.60 7.75 -23.79
C GLU A 94 -45.22 8.15 -24.35
N ASP A 95 -44.29 8.54 -23.47
CA ASP A 95 -43.00 9.09 -23.88
C ASP A 95 -41.95 8.02 -24.18
N ILE A 96 -41.99 6.86 -23.52
CA ILE A 96 -41.08 5.74 -23.79
C ILE A 96 -41.22 5.17 -25.21
N GLY A 97 -42.37 5.39 -25.86
CA GLY A 97 -42.61 4.99 -27.25
C GLY A 97 -42.13 5.99 -28.30
N THR A 98 -41.51 7.11 -27.89
CA THR A 98 -41.05 8.16 -28.81
C THR A 98 -39.62 7.93 -29.28
N GLY A 99 -39.18 8.65 -30.32
CA GLY A 99 -37.84 8.47 -30.87
C GLY A 99 -36.74 8.92 -29.89
N VAL A 100 -35.97 7.96 -29.35
CA VAL A 100 -34.86 8.23 -28.40
C VAL A 100 -33.84 9.22 -28.96
N ASN A 101 -33.51 9.09 -30.26
CA ASN A 101 -32.57 9.97 -30.94
C ASN A 101 -33.17 11.33 -31.31
N GLU A 102 -34.49 11.41 -31.45
CA GLU A 102 -35.20 12.65 -31.78
C GLU A 102 -35.40 13.52 -30.53
N PHE A 103 -35.67 12.90 -29.37
CA PHE A 103 -35.97 13.58 -28.11
C PHE A 103 -35.10 13.05 -26.94
N PRO A 104 -33.77 13.20 -27.01
CA PRO A 104 -32.87 12.59 -26.01
C PRO A 104 -33.06 13.16 -24.60
N PHE A 105 -33.29 14.48 -24.47
CA PHE A 105 -33.51 15.10 -23.16
C PHE A 105 -34.84 14.69 -22.52
N LEU A 106 -35.88 14.43 -23.34
CA LEU A 106 -37.15 13.90 -22.83
C LEU A 106 -36.96 12.50 -22.25
N HIS A 107 -36.23 11.63 -22.95
CA HIS A 107 -35.94 10.27 -22.48
C HIS A 107 -35.05 10.27 -21.23
N ALA A 108 -34.00 11.10 -21.23
CA ALA A 108 -33.14 11.28 -20.06
C ALA A 108 -33.96 11.70 -18.83
N ARG A 109 -34.91 12.63 -19.03
CA ARG A 109 -35.80 13.09 -17.96
C ARG A 109 -36.78 12.03 -17.53
N ALA A 110 -37.35 11.26 -18.46
CA ALA A 110 -38.26 10.16 -18.14
C ALA A 110 -37.56 9.08 -17.29
N PHE A 111 -36.33 8.70 -17.65
CA PHE A 111 -35.52 7.80 -16.83
C PHE A 111 -35.28 8.35 -15.42
N SER A 112 -34.88 9.62 -15.31
CA SER A 112 -34.66 10.27 -14.01
C SER A 112 -35.94 10.34 -13.18
N ALA A 113 -37.09 10.65 -13.78
CA ALA A 113 -38.37 10.75 -13.10
C ALA A 113 -38.83 9.40 -12.53
N VAL A 114 -38.58 8.30 -13.26
CA VAL A 114 -38.90 6.96 -12.76
C VAL A 114 -38.12 6.62 -11.48
N GLY A 115 -36.84 7.01 -11.42
CA GLY A 115 -36.02 6.82 -10.22
C GLY A 115 -36.55 7.59 -9.00
N ASN A 116 -37.08 8.80 -9.20
CA ASN A 116 -37.59 9.64 -8.10
C ASN A 116 -38.97 9.21 -7.60
N PHE A 117 -39.74 8.46 -8.37
CA PHE A 117 -41.14 8.14 -8.08
C PHE A 117 -41.44 6.63 -8.03
N THR A 118 -40.45 5.80 -7.70
CA THR A 118 -40.60 4.33 -7.63
C THR A 118 -41.79 3.88 -6.78
N SER A 119 -42.06 4.55 -5.67
CA SER A 119 -43.16 4.24 -4.72
C SER A 119 -44.58 4.62 -5.21
N LEU A 120 -44.69 5.38 -6.30
CA LEU A 120 -45.96 5.83 -6.89
C LEU A 120 -46.33 5.07 -8.17
N LEU A 121 -45.35 4.46 -8.83
CA LEU A 121 -45.52 3.81 -10.13
C LEU A 121 -45.87 2.33 -9.97
N ASN A 122 -46.71 1.81 -10.87
CA ASN A 122 -46.98 0.39 -10.92
C ASN A 122 -45.74 -0.42 -11.36
N GLN A 123 -45.67 -1.67 -10.92
CA GLN A 123 -44.55 -2.57 -11.19
C GLN A 123 -44.32 -2.81 -12.69
N ARG A 124 -45.35 -2.75 -13.54
CA ARG A 124 -45.22 -2.96 -14.98
C ARG A 124 -44.45 -1.83 -15.66
N VAL A 125 -44.71 -0.58 -15.27
CA VAL A 125 -43.99 0.60 -15.77
C VAL A 125 -42.54 0.56 -15.28
N LEU A 126 -42.31 0.24 -14.00
CA LEU A 126 -40.97 0.09 -13.43
C LEU A 126 -40.14 -0.96 -14.19
N GLU A 127 -40.71 -2.14 -14.43
CA GLU A 127 -40.04 -3.20 -15.20
C GLU A 127 -39.76 -2.76 -16.64
N GLN A 128 -40.70 -2.08 -17.29
CA GLN A 128 -40.50 -1.57 -18.65
C GLN A 128 -39.33 -0.58 -18.74
N PHE A 129 -39.24 0.36 -17.80
CA PHE A 129 -38.16 1.33 -17.73
C PHE A 129 -36.83 0.70 -17.32
N LEU A 130 -36.85 -0.30 -16.44
CA LEU A 130 -35.66 -1.08 -16.10
C LEU A 130 -35.05 -1.75 -17.35
N TYR A 131 -35.87 -2.45 -18.16
CA TYR A 131 -35.37 -3.05 -19.41
C TYR A 131 -34.94 -2.00 -20.43
N ALA A 132 -35.66 -0.89 -20.54
CA ALA A 132 -35.28 0.20 -21.42
C ALA A 132 -33.94 0.82 -21.01
N ALA A 133 -33.69 1.00 -19.71
CA ALA A 133 -32.45 1.53 -19.19
C ALA A 133 -31.28 0.57 -19.43
N ILE A 134 -31.45 -0.73 -19.12
CA ILE A 134 -30.43 -1.76 -19.41
C ILE A 134 -30.02 -1.73 -20.88
N LYS A 135 -30.99 -1.63 -21.80
CA LYS A 135 -30.71 -1.55 -23.23
C LYS A 135 -30.05 -0.22 -23.62
N ALA A 136 -30.52 0.90 -23.07
CA ALA A 136 -30.03 2.23 -23.46
C ALA A 136 -28.54 2.42 -23.15
N VAL A 137 -28.04 1.85 -22.06
CA VAL A 137 -26.60 1.91 -21.72
C VAL A 137 -25.73 1.29 -22.82
N GLY A 138 -26.16 0.16 -23.39
CA GLY A 138 -25.41 -0.57 -24.42
C GLY A 138 -25.66 -0.13 -25.87
N LEU A 139 -26.62 0.77 -26.11
CA LEU A 139 -26.94 1.27 -27.45
C LEU A 139 -26.16 2.54 -27.78
N ASP A 140 -26.01 2.80 -29.07
CA ASP A 140 -25.49 4.07 -29.59
C ASP A 140 -26.58 5.15 -29.52
N VAL A 141 -26.82 5.63 -28.30
CA VAL A 141 -27.77 6.71 -27.99
C VAL A 141 -27.02 7.94 -27.46
N PRO A 142 -27.60 9.14 -27.57
CA PRO A 142 -26.96 10.36 -27.09
C PRO A 142 -26.58 10.30 -25.60
N PRO A 143 -25.46 10.92 -25.17
CA PRO A 143 -24.98 10.86 -23.78
C PRO A 143 -26.02 11.19 -22.69
N PRO A 144 -26.93 12.18 -22.86
CA PRO A 144 -27.96 12.46 -21.87
C PRO A 144 -28.86 11.25 -21.56
N VAL A 145 -29.15 10.42 -22.58
CA VAL A 145 -29.97 9.23 -22.42
C VAL A 145 -29.23 8.18 -21.60
N LYS A 146 -27.92 7.98 -21.84
CA LYS A 146 -27.09 7.06 -21.05
C LYS A 146 -27.00 7.50 -19.58
N VAL A 147 -26.78 8.80 -19.33
CA VAL A 147 -26.79 9.38 -17.98
C VAL A 147 -28.13 9.16 -17.28
N GLY A 148 -29.25 9.42 -17.97
CA GLY A 148 -30.58 9.14 -17.43
C GLY A 148 -30.77 7.65 -17.12
N ALA A 149 -30.36 6.77 -18.02
CA ALA A 149 -30.45 5.32 -17.84
C ALA A 149 -29.62 4.84 -16.63
N CYS A 150 -28.40 5.31 -16.44
CA CYS A 150 -27.59 5.02 -15.26
C CYS A 150 -28.31 5.42 -13.96
N ARG A 151 -28.84 6.66 -13.89
CA ARG A 151 -29.63 7.11 -12.73
C ARG A 151 -30.84 6.24 -12.46
N ALA A 152 -31.58 5.86 -13.50
CA ALA A 152 -32.71 4.94 -13.35
C ALA A 152 -32.26 3.57 -12.84
N LEU A 153 -31.13 3.04 -13.33
CA LEU A 153 -30.59 1.75 -12.90
C LEU A 153 -30.18 1.76 -11.43
N SER A 154 -29.49 2.81 -10.95
CA SER A 154 -29.11 2.95 -9.54
C SER A 154 -30.31 2.85 -8.60
N GLN A 155 -31.48 3.36 -9.01
CA GLN A 155 -32.70 3.34 -8.20
C GLN A 155 -33.55 2.07 -8.39
N LEU A 156 -33.60 1.50 -9.61
CA LEU A 156 -34.50 0.39 -9.93
C LEU A 156 -33.91 -0.99 -9.68
N LEU A 157 -32.59 -1.18 -9.85
CA LEU A 157 -31.94 -2.47 -9.68
C LEU A 157 -32.04 -3.05 -8.25
N PRO A 158 -31.96 -2.25 -7.16
CA PRO A 158 -32.09 -2.77 -5.80
C PRO A 158 -33.44 -3.45 -5.52
N GLU A 159 -34.52 -2.91 -6.08
CA GLU A 159 -35.90 -3.38 -5.84
C GLU A 159 -36.38 -4.43 -6.86
N ALA A 160 -35.59 -4.67 -7.91
CA ALA A 160 -35.99 -5.50 -9.03
C ALA A 160 -36.00 -7.01 -8.70
N ASN A 161 -36.89 -7.74 -9.38
CA ASN A 161 -37.00 -9.18 -9.23
C ASN A 161 -35.77 -9.90 -9.84
N LYS A 162 -34.92 -10.43 -8.95
CA LYS A 162 -33.66 -11.12 -9.29
C LYS A 162 -33.81 -12.22 -10.34
N GLY A 163 -34.94 -12.95 -10.34
CA GLY A 163 -35.16 -14.04 -11.29
C GLY A 163 -35.32 -13.57 -12.74
N ILE A 164 -35.88 -12.38 -12.95
CA ILE A 164 -36.15 -11.84 -14.30
C ILE A 164 -34.96 -11.01 -14.82
N LEU A 165 -34.17 -10.44 -13.90
CA LEU A 165 -32.96 -9.70 -14.23
C LEU A 165 -31.80 -10.59 -14.70
N GLN A 166 -31.67 -11.80 -14.17
CA GLN A 166 -30.50 -12.66 -14.37
C GLN A 166 -30.06 -12.83 -15.85
N PRO A 167 -30.95 -13.01 -16.85
CA PRO A 167 -30.57 -13.12 -18.26
C PRO A 167 -29.95 -11.85 -18.85
N HIS A 168 -30.23 -10.68 -18.25
CA HIS A 168 -29.84 -9.37 -18.77
C HIS A 168 -28.57 -8.82 -18.10
N MET A 169 -28.19 -9.34 -16.93
CA MET A 169 -27.07 -8.83 -16.13
C MET A 169 -25.72 -8.87 -16.87
N MET A 170 -25.43 -9.95 -17.60
CA MET A 170 -24.17 -10.06 -18.35
C MET A 170 -24.07 -8.99 -19.46
N GLY A 171 -25.18 -8.71 -20.15
CA GLY A 171 -25.24 -7.64 -21.13
C GLY A 171 -25.03 -6.27 -20.49
N LEU A 172 -25.68 -6.04 -19.34
CA LEU A 172 -25.51 -4.81 -18.57
C LEU A 172 -24.05 -4.59 -18.13
N PHE A 173 -23.41 -5.60 -17.56
CA PHE A 173 -22.00 -5.49 -17.13
C PHE A 173 -21.06 -5.17 -18.28
N SER A 174 -21.24 -5.82 -19.44
CA SER A 174 -20.45 -5.50 -20.64
C SER A 174 -20.65 -4.04 -21.06
N SER A 175 -21.91 -3.57 -21.10
CA SER A 175 -22.21 -2.19 -21.49
C SER A 175 -21.69 -1.16 -20.49
N LEU A 176 -21.69 -1.46 -19.19
CA LEU A 176 -21.13 -0.58 -18.16
C LEU A 176 -19.60 -0.54 -18.22
N VAL A 177 -18.93 -1.66 -18.53
CA VAL A 177 -17.48 -1.70 -18.78
C VAL A 177 -17.10 -0.81 -19.96
N ASP A 178 -17.83 -0.92 -21.08
CA ASP A 178 -17.60 -0.09 -22.26
C ASP A 178 -17.85 1.40 -21.96
N LEU A 179 -18.89 1.70 -21.16
CA LEU A 179 -19.21 3.06 -20.75
C LEU A 179 -18.17 3.64 -19.80
N LEU A 180 -17.64 2.84 -18.87
CA LEU A 180 -16.61 3.25 -17.92
C LEU A 180 -15.33 3.67 -18.64
N GLN A 181 -14.96 2.98 -19.72
CA GLN A 181 -13.80 3.34 -20.54
C GLN A 181 -13.98 4.65 -21.35
N GLN A 182 -15.21 5.11 -21.53
CA GLN A 182 -15.55 6.32 -22.30
C GLN A 182 -15.91 7.51 -21.41
N ALA A 183 -16.07 7.30 -20.10
CA ALA A 183 -16.52 8.31 -19.16
C ALA A 183 -15.43 9.38 -18.94
N SER A 184 -15.85 10.65 -18.85
CA SER A 184 -15.01 11.72 -18.28
C SER A 184 -15.14 11.75 -16.77
N ASP A 185 -14.23 12.45 -16.10
CA ASP A 185 -14.19 12.62 -14.64
C ASP A 185 -15.57 12.97 -14.05
N GLU A 186 -16.35 13.87 -14.66
CA GLU A 186 -17.67 14.26 -14.12
C GLU A 186 -18.75 13.18 -14.23
N THR A 187 -18.58 12.24 -15.18
CA THR A 187 -19.53 11.14 -15.40
C THR A 187 -19.08 9.83 -14.76
N LEU A 188 -17.81 9.76 -14.35
CA LEU A 188 -17.17 8.57 -13.81
C LEU A 188 -17.87 8.10 -12.53
N HIS A 189 -18.17 9.04 -11.62
CA HIS A 189 -18.91 8.79 -10.38
C HIS A 189 -20.22 8.05 -10.63
N LEU A 190 -21.02 8.54 -11.59
CA LEU A 190 -22.31 7.94 -11.93
C LEU A 190 -22.18 6.52 -12.47
N VAL A 191 -21.16 6.27 -13.31
CA VAL A 191 -20.94 4.95 -13.89
C VAL A 191 -20.47 3.96 -12.82
N LEU A 192 -19.60 4.40 -11.90
CA LEU A 192 -19.15 3.60 -10.77
C LEU A 192 -20.28 3.27 -9.80
N GLU A 193 -21.12 4.25 -9.46
CA GLU A 193 -22.32 4.06 -8.63
C GLU A 193 -23.28 3.04 -9.28
N THR A 194 -23.56 3.22 -10.58
CA THR A 194 -24.43 2.28 -11.33
C THR A 194 -23.82 0.88 -11.37
N LEU A 195 -22.50 0.77 -11.54
CA LEU A 195 -21.79 -0.51 -11.54
C LEU A 195 -21.86 -1.18 -10.16
N GLN A 196 -21.65 -0.43 -9.08
CA GLN A 196 -21.77 -0.91 -7.70
C GLN A 196 -23.15 -1.54 -7.46
N VAL A 197 -24.21 -0.85 -7.84
CA VAL A 197 -25.59 -1.34 -7.71
C VAL A 197 -25.84 -2.55 -8.61
N ALA A 198 -25.34 -2.54 -9.85
CA ALA A 198 -25.46 -3.68 -10.77
C ALA A 198 -24.77 -4.93 -10.24
N ILE A 199 -23.60 -4.80 -9.61
CA ILE A 199 -22.90 -5.92 -8.96
C ILE A 199 -23.78 -6.49 -7.85
N LYS A 200 -24.29 -5.64 -6.95
CA LYS A 200 -25.19 -6.02 -5.85
C LYS A 200 -26.43 -6.78 -6.33
N ALA A 201 -27.04 -6.34 -7.44
CA ALA A 201 -28.19 -7.01 -8.05
C ALA A 201 -27.82 -8.34 -8.75
N GLY A 202 -26.61 -8.42 -9.33
CA GLY A 202 -26.14 -9.50 -10.19
C GLY A 202 -25.19 -10.52 -9.55
N HIS A 203 -25.09 -10.56 -8.21
CA HIS A 203 -24.13 -11.39 -7.46
C HIS A 203 -23.93 -12.83 -8.00
N ALA A 204 -25.02 -13.50 -8.41
CA ALA A 204 -24.96 -14.90 -8.84
C ALA A 204 -24.17 -15.15 -10.15
N VAL A 205 -24.08 -14.14 -11.03
CA VAL A 205 -23.41 -14.27 -12.34
C VAL A 205 -22.10 -13.48 -12.40
N PHE A 206 -21.85 -12.61 -11.42
CA PHE A 206 -20.72 -11.68 -11.43
C PHE A 206 -19.35 -12.36 -11.47
N ALA A 207 -19.19 -13.52 -10.82
CA ALA A 207 -17.91 -14.25 -10.78
C ALA A 207 -17.32 -14.57 -12.17
N SER A 208 -18.16 -14.66 -13.21
CA SER A 208 -17.70 -14.90 -14.58
C SER A 208 -17.09 -13.67 -15.28
N ILE A 209 -17.47 -12.46 -14.86
CA ILE A 209 -17.05 -11.18 -15.46
C ILE A 209 -16.11 -10.37 -14.56
N GLU A 210 -16.02 -10.74 -13.27
CA GLU A 210 -15.05 -10.20 -12.31
C GLU A 210 -13.63 -10.05 -12.88
N PRO A 211 -13.06 -11.02 -13.64
CA PRO A 211 -11.71 -10.88 -14.20
C PRO A 211 -11.54 -9.72 -15.19
N ALA A 212 -12.63 -9.21 -15.78
CA ALA A 212 -12.61 -8.06 -16.67
C ALA A 212 -12.82 -6.74 -15.92
N ILE A 213 -13.64 -6.76 -14.86
CA ILE A 213 -14.04 -5.55 -14.12
C ILE A 213 -12.99 -5.15 -13.08
N SER A 214 -12.51 -6.09 -12.25
CA SER A 214 -11.60 -5.76 -11.15
C SER A 214 -10.31 -5.06 -11.63
N PRO A 215 -9.62 -5.52 -12.70
CA PRO A 215 -8.44 -4.81 -13.21
C PRO A 215 -8.75 -3.41 -13.73
N LEU A 216 -9.93 -3.23 -14.36
CA LEU A 216 -10.34 -1.94 -14.89
C LEU A 216 -10.55 -0.93 -13.75
N ILE A 217 -11.25 -1.32 -12.69
CA ILE A 217 -11.46 -0.48 -11.49
C ILE A 217 -10.13 -0.14 -10.84
N LEU A 218 -9.22 -1.11 -10.70
CA LEU A 218 -7.89 -0.88 -10.13
C LEU A 218 -7.05 0.09 -10.98
N SER A 219 -7.07 -0.08 -12.31
CA SER A 219 -6.34 0.81 -13.22
C SER A 219 -6.88 2.24 -13.22
N MET A 220 -8.22 2.38 -13.15
CA MET A 220 -8.88 3.68 -13.06
C MET A 220 -8.54 4.34 -11.72
N TRP A 221 -8.64 3.60 -10.63
CA TRP A 221 -8.36 4.16 -9.32
C TRP A 221 -6.88 4.59 -9.18
N ALA A 222 -5.94 3.80 -9.72
CA ALA A 222 -4.53 4.18 -9.77
C ALA A 222 -4.30 5.47 -10.58
N LEU A 223 -5.07 5.72 -11.65
CA LEU A 223 -4.97 6.95 -12.46
C LEU A 223 -5.52 8.18 -11.72
N HIS A 224 -6.48 7.98 -10.81
CA HIS A 224 -7.20 9.05 -10.09
C HIS A 224 -6.99 8.98 -8.57
N SER A 225 -5.85 8.46 -8.10
CA SER A 225 -5.58 8.23 -6.66
C SER A 225 -5.62 9.51 -5.81
N SER A 226 -5.38 10.67 -6.43
CA SER A 226 -5.47 11.99 -5.80
C SER A 226 -6.89 12.54 -5.66
N ASP A 227 -7.89 11.96 -6.33
CA ASP A 227 -9.28 12.37 -6.20
C ASP A 227 -9.99 11.54 -5.10
N PRO A 228 -10.39 12.17 -3.98
CA PRO A 228 -11.02 11.47 -2.87
C PRO A 228 -12.41 10.93 -3.22
N PHE A 229 -13.16 11.59 -4.11
CA PHE A 229 -14.52 11.14 -4.48
C PHE A 229 -14.45 9.93 -5.39
N ILE A 230 -13.56 9.94 -6.39
CA ILE A 230 -13.37 8.78 -7.28
C ILE A 230 -12.83 7.59 -6.48
N SER A 231 -11.94 7.84 -5.51
CA SER A 231 -11.43 6.81 -4.62
C SER A 231 -12.54 6.15 -3.79
N ILE A 232 -13.47 6.94 -3.23
CA ILE A 232 -14.63 6.42 -2.48
C ILE A 232 -15.48 5.52 -3.39
N ASP A 233 -15.83 5.99 -4.59
CA ASP A 233 -16.66 5.20 -5.51
C ASP A 233 -15.96 3.90 -5.97
N ALA A 234 -14.65 3.96 -6.23
CA ALA A 234 -13.86 2.79 -6.58
C ALA A 234 -13.86 1.76 -5.43
N LEU A 235 -13.65 2.21 -4.20
CA LEU A 235 -13.67 1.38 -3.00
C LEU A 235 -15.05 0.74 -2.77
N GLU A 236 -16.11 1.51 -2.97
CA GLU A 236 -17.48 1.03 -2.91
C GLU A 236 -17.77 -0.08 -3.93
N VAL A 237 -17.23 0.04 -5.14
CA VAL A 237 -17.31 -1.01 -6.17
C VAL A 237 -16.51 -2.25 -5.74
N LEU A 238 -15.27 -2.08 -5.25
CA LEU A 238 -14.44 -3.19 -4.77
C LEU A 238 -15.11 -3.92 -3.59
N GLU A 239 -15.78 -3.20 -2.69
CA GLU A 239 -16.56 -3.79 -1.61
C GLU A 239 -17.74 -4.61 -2.15
N ALA A 240 -18.46 -4.10 -3.15
CA ALA A 240 -19.53 -4.85 -3.81
C ALA A 240 -19.01 -6.14 -4.48
N ILE A 241 -17.81 -6.10 -5.09
CA ILE A 241 -17.15 -7.28 -5.66
C ILE A 241 -16.75 -8.26 -4.55
N ASN A 242 -16.20 -7.77 -3.44
CA ASN A 242 -15.77 -8.60 -2.32
C ASN A 242 -16.93 -9.39 -1.70
N ASN A 243 -18.11 -8.77 -1.65
CA ASN A 243 -19.35 -9.36 -1.15
C ASN A 243 -20.02 -10.32 -2.17
N ALA A 244 -19.58 -10.35 -3.42
CA ALA A 244 -20.09 -11.27 -4.42
C ALA A 244 -19.53 -12.70 -4.22
N PRO A 245 -20.39 -13.74 -4.25
CA PRO A 245 -19.98 -15.10 -3.95
C PRO A 245 -18.91 -15.61 -4.92
N GLY A 246 -17.80 -16.10 -4.39
CA GLY A 246 -16.69 -16.68 -5.18
C GLY A 246 -15.70 -15.66 -5.77
N CYS A 247 -15.92 -14.36 -5.58
CA CYS A 247 -15.06 -13.30 -6.14
C CYS A 247 -13.94 -12.88 -5.18
N THR A 248 -14.14 -13.06 -3.88
CA THR A 248 -13.27 -12.55 -2.82
C THR A 248 -11.78 -12.88 -2.97
N ARG A 249 -11.41 -14.15 -3.14
CA ARG A 249 -10.00 -14.54 -3.30
C ARG A 249 -9.42 -13.96 -4.59
N ALA A 250 -10.19 -14.03 -5.67
CA ALA A 250 -9.76 -13.55 -6.99
C ALA A 250 -9.53 -12.03 -6.97
N LEU A 251 -10.43 -11.29 -6.32
CA LEU A 251 -10.31 -9.85 -6.12
C LEU A 251 -9.03 -9.54 -5.35
N VAL A 252 -8.87 -10.14 -4.16
CA VAL A 252 -7.71 -9.86 -3.30
C VAL A 252 -6.41 -10.15 -4.05
N THR A 253 -6.26 -11.31 -4.70
CA THR A 253 -5.04 -11.62 -5.47
C THR A 253 -4.72 -10.58 -6.57
N ARG A 254 -5.73 -9.93 -7.18
CA ARG A 254 -5.52 -8.87 -8.18
C ARG A 254 -5.29 -7.49 -7.60
N VAL A 255 -5.91 -7.22 -6.46
CA VAL A 255 -5.81 -5.95 -5.75
C VAL A 255 -4.42 -5.82 -5.11
N LEU A 256 -3.83 -6.91 -4.60
CA LEU A 256 -2.55 -6.87 -3.88
C LEU A 256 -1.38 -6.22 -4.64
N PRO A 257 -1.12 -6.54 -5.92
CA PRO A 257 -0.06 -5.87 -6.69
C PRO A 257 -0.30 -4.37 -6.93
N SER A 258 -1.55 -3.92 -6.87
CA SER A 258 -1.95 -2.54 -7.19
C SER A 258 -2.13 -1.66 -5.95
N ILE A 259 -2.37 -2.26 -4.78
CA ILE A 259 -2.57 -1.54 -3.50
C ILE A 259 -1.29 -0.83 -3.07
N ARG A 260 -0.13 -1.45 -3.24
CA ARG A 260 1.14 -0.95 -2.71
C ARG A 260 1.43 0.50 -3.13
N PRO A 261 1.46 0.86 -4.42
CA PRO A 261 1.69 2.25 -4.82
C PRO A 261 0.60 3.19 -4.30
N ILE A 262 -0.66 2.73 -4.24
CA ILE A 262 -1.79 3.52 -3.74
C ILE A 262 -1.64 3.83 -2.24
N LEU A 263 -1.10 2.91 -1.42
CA LEU A 263 -0.93 3.12 0.02
C LEU A 263 0.40 3.80 0.39
N GLU A 264 1.44 3.63 -0.42
CA GLU A 264 2.77 4.20 -0.14
C GLU A 264 2.85 5.70 -0.50
N GLU A 265 2.06 6.18 -1.48
CA GLU A 265 2.00 7.59 -1.87
C GLU A 265 1.09 8.44 -0.97
N SER A 266 1.50 8.71 0.28
CA SER A 266 0.84 9.69 1.18
C SER A 266 -0.69 9.63 1.21
N ALA A 267 -1.26 8.43 1.08
CA ALA A 267 -2.70 8.28 0.96
C ALA A 267 -3.38 8.78 2.24
N PRO A 268 -4.48 9.55 2.12
CA PRO A 268 -5.30 9.89 3.27
C PRO A 268 -5.65 8.64 4.08
N ILE A 269 -5.56 8.74 5.41
CA ILE A 269 -5.79 7.62 6.34
C ILE A 269 -7.15 6.95 6.12
N ASP A 270 -8.17 7.72 5.70
CA ASP A 270 -9.50 7.23 5.37
C ASP A 270 -9.50 6.25 4.20
N ILE A 271 -8.65 6.48 3.19
CA ILE A 271 -8.46 5.57 2.06
C ILE A 271 -7.78 4.29 2.53
N VAL A 272 -6.70 4.40 3.33
CA VAL A 272 -6.01 3.23 3.90
C VAL A 272 -6.97 2.38 4.72
N LYS A 273 -7.81 3.01 5.55
CA LYS A 273 -8.83 2.34 6.35
C LYS A 273 -9.88 1.65 5.50
N ALA A 274 -10.37 2.29 4.44
CA ALA A 274 -11.36 1.68 3.56
C ALA A 274 -10.81 0.43 2.85
N VAL A 275 -9.56 0.49 2.38
CA VAL A 275 -8.87 -0.69 1.79
C VAL A 275 -8.68 -1.80 2.83
N TYR A 276 -8.34 -1.42 4.06
CA TYR A 276 -8.23 -2.35 5.17
C TYR A 276 -9.56 -3.09 5.42
N ASP A 277 -10.68 -2.34 5.48
CA ASP A 277 -12.02 -2.88 5.72
C ASP A 277 -12.42 -3.91 4.65
N VAL A 278 -11.99 -3.74 3.39
CA VAL A 278 -12.28 -4.66 2.28
C VAL A 278 -11.35 -5.88 2.27
N CYS A 279 -10.03 -5.67 2.40
CA CYS A 279 -9.04 -6.68 2.03
C CYS A 279 -8.28 -7.32 3.21
N PHE A 280 -8.11 -6.64 4.35
CA PHE A 280 -7.15 -7.04 5.38
C PHE A 280 -7.34 -8.49 5.87
N SER A 281 -8.58 -8.88 6.18
CA SER A 281 -8.89 -10.24 6.65
C SER A 281 -8.50 -11.31 5.62
N HIS A 282 -8.65 -11.02 4.33
CA HIS A 282 -8.30 -11.95 3.26
C HIS A 282 -6.79 -12.02 3.01
N VAL A 283 -6.08 -10.90 3.17
CA VAL A 283 -4.61 -10.87 3.11
C VAL A 283 -4.02 -11.80 4.17
N ILE A 284 -4.52 -11.72 5.40
CA ILE A 284 -4.12 -12.63 6.49
C ILE A 284 -4.43 -14.10 6.10
N LEU A 285 -5.61 -14.37 5.56
CA LEU A 285 -5.98 -15.74 5.14
C LEU A 285 -5.08 -16.27 4.02
N ILE A 286 -4.70 -15.45 3.05
CA ILE A 286 -3.78 -15.85 1.96
C ILE A 286 -2.43 -16.26 2.53
N ILE A 287 -1.87 -15.48 3.46
CA ILE A 287 -0.59 -15.79 4.11
C ILE A 287 -0.67 -17.10 4.89
N LEU A 288 -1.76 -17.31 5.63
CA LEU A 288 -1.92 -18.48 6.50
C LEU A 288 -2.31 -19.76 5.75
N GLN A 289 -2.92 -19.66 4.57
CA GLN A 289 -3.57 -20.80 3.90
C GLN A 289 -3.11 -21.04 2.46
N SER A 290 -2.48 -20.09 1.77
CA SER A 290 -2.08 -20.29 0.38
C SER A 290 -0.87 -21.22 0.26
N ASP A 291 -0.85 -21.98 -0.83
CA ASP A 291 0.30 -22.76 -1.28
C ASP A 291 1.11 -22.01 -2.34
N ASP A 292 0.58 -20.89 -2.87
CA ASP A 292 1.21 -20.10 -3.91
C ASP A 292 2.15 -19.04 -3.30
N HIS A 293 3.45 -19.21 -3.52
CA HIS A 293 4.47 -18.29 -3.01
C HIS A 293 4.33 -16.86 -3.54
N SER A 294 3.79 -16.68 -4.75
CA SER A 294 3.56 -15.35 -5.32
C SER A 294 2.41 -14.62 -4.63
N GLU A 295 1.31 -15.34 -4.32
CA GLU A 295 0.20 -14.79 -3.54
C GLU A 295 0.66 -14.43 -2.12
N MET A 296 1.43 -15.32 -1.48
CA MET A 296 1.99 -15.08 -0.15
C MET A 296 2.91 -13.86 -0.12
N GLN A 297 3.75 -13.68 -1.16
CA GLN A 297 4.62 -12.53 -1.29
C GLN A 297 3.81 -11.23 -1.39
N ASN A 298 2.89 -11.15 -2.35
CA ASN A 298 2.04 -9.97 -2.55
C ASN A 298 1.22 -9.64 -1.30
N ALA A 299 0.74 -10.66 -0.58
CA ALA A 299 0.02 -10.48 0.67
C ALA A 299 0.92 -9.91 1.78
N THR A 300 2.17 -10.35 1.86
CA THR A 300 3.16 -9.85 2.84
C THR A 300 3.49 -8.38 2.58
N GLU A 301 3.73 -8.03 1.32
CA GLU A 301 4.00 -6.64 0.91
C GLU A 301 2.80 -5.74 1.22
N CYS A 302 1.57 -6.21 0.96
CA CYS A 302 0.36 -5.49 1.31
C CYS A 302 0.19 -5.29 2.83
N LEU A 303 0.51 -6.30 3.65
CA LEU A 303 0.51 -6.12 5.11
C LEU A 303 1.53 -5.07 5.56
N ALA A 304 2.72 -5.06 4.96
CA ALA A 304 3.72 -4.04 5.27
C ALA A 304 3.20 -2.64 4.93
N ALA A 305 2.54 -2.48 3.79
CA ALA A 305 1.91 -1.22 3.37
C ALA A 305 0.75 -0.78 4.29
N PHE A 306 -0.08 -1.71 4.76
CA PHE A 306 -1.12 -1.40 5.74
C PHE A 306 -0.54 -0.89 7.06
N ILE A 307 0.56 -1.48 7.54
CA ILE A 307 1.20 -1.05 8.78
C ILE A 307 1.90 0.31 8.60
N SER A 308 2.54 0.56 7.47
CA SER A 308 3.21 1.84 7.22
C SER A 308 2.20 2.99 7.08
N GLY A 309 1.09 2.77 6.38
CA GLY A 309 0.02 3.75 6.19
C GLY A 309 -0.86 3.93 7.44
N GLY A 310 -1.34 2.84 8.03
CA GLY A 310 -2.27 2.86 9.17
C GLY A 310 -1.59 3.02 10.54
N ARG A 311 -0.31 2.69 10.65
CA ARG A 311 0.50 2.74 11.89
C ARG A 311 -0.25 2.12 13.07
N GLN A 312 -0.26 2.77 14.23
CA GLN A 312 -0.94 2.29 15.43
C GLN A 312 -2.48 2.34 15.30
N GLU A 313 -3.03 3.21 14.45
CA GLU A 313 -4.49 3.35 14.26
C GLU A 313 -5.11 2.10 13.63
N LEU A 314 -4.32 1.34 12.85
CA LEU A 314 -4.73 0.07 12.26
C LEU A 314 -5.29 -0.91 13.31
N LEU A 315 -4.73 -0.91 14.52
CA LEU A 315 -5.19 -1.77 15.61
C LEU A 315 -6.58 -1.39 16.12
N ALA A 316 -7.01 -0.13 15.95
CA ALA A 316 -8.32 0.34 16.37
C ALA A 316 -9.42 0.04 15.34
N TRP A 317 -9.07 -0.17 14.07
CA TRP A 317 -10.04 -0.28 12.97
C TRP A 317 -10.92 -1.53 13.04
N SER A 318 -10.42 -2.66 13.55
CA SER A 318 -11.18 -3.91 13.68
C SER A 318 -12.12 -3.96 14.90
N GLY A 319 -12.05 -2.97 15.80
CA GLY A 319 -12.72 -2.99 17.09
C GLY A 319 -12.11 -3.93 18.14
N ASP A 320 -11.20 -4.84 17.76
CA ASP A 320 -10.45 -5.74 18.66
C ASP A 320 -8.96 -5.69 18.32
N SER A 321 -8.25 -4.78 18.99
CA SER A 321 -6.81 -4.57 18.83
C SER A 321 -5.98 -5.80 19.18
N CYS A 322 -6.40 -6.57 20.18
CA CYS A 322 -5.74 -7.82 20.56
C CYS A 322 -5.85 -8.87 19.45
N LEU A 323 -7.02 -9.01 18.83
CA LEU A 323 -7.21 -9.95 17.72
C LEU A 323 -6.43 -9.52 16.48
N THR A 324 -6.42 -8.23 16.13
CA THR A 324 -5.64 -7.73 15.00
C THR A 324 -4.14 -7.95 15.22
N MET A 325 -3.63 -7.60 16.40
CA MET A 325 -2.23 -7.85 16.73
C MET A 325 -1.88 -9.34 16.67
N LYS A 326 -2.77 -10.19 17.17
CA LYS A 326 -2.59 -11.64 17.05
C LYS A 326 -2.55 -12.11 15.60
N ASN A 327 -3.46 -11.63 14.74
CA ASN A 327 -3.47 -12.00 13.32
C ASN A 327 -2.17 -11.57 12.62
N LEU A 328 -1.66 -10.37 12.92
CA LEU A 328 -0.38 -9.87 12.40
C LEU A 328 0.79 -10.75 12.84
N LEU A 329 0.83 -11.14 14.12
CA LEU A 329 1.86 -12.03 14.65
C LEU A 329 1.75 -13.46 14.09
N ASP A 330 0.53 -13.98 13.93
CA ASP A 330 0.28 -15.29 13.32
C ASP A 330 0.78 -15.27 11.85
N ALA A 331 0.55 -14.18 11.10
CA ALA A 331 1.08 -13.99 9.76
C ALA A 331 2.62 -13.86 9.72
N ALA A 332 3.25 -13.23 10.72
CA ALA A 332 4.72 -13.25 10.81
C ALA A 332 5.25 -14.67 11.08
N SER A 333 4.55 -15.42 11.93
CA SER A 333 4.95 -16.76 12.35
C SER A 333 4.91 -17.79 11.22
N SER A 334 4.04 -17.62 10.21
CA SER A 334 3.95 -18.56 9.09
C SER A 334 5.22 -18.64 8.24
N TYR A 335 6.11 -17.64 8.33
CA TYR A 335 7.38 -17.60 7.60
C TYR A 335 8.60 -18.06 8.43
N MET A 336 8.43 -18.33 9.73
CA MET A 336 9.54 -18.59 10.68
C MET A 336 9.59 -20.03 11.24
N ASP A 337 8.90 -20.99 10.62
CA ASP A 337 8.79 -22.43 10.93
C ASP A 337 7.84 -22.93 12.04
N ASP A 338 7.45 -24.21 11.88
CA ASP A 338 6.54 -25.12 12.62
C ASP A 338 6.42 -24.82 14.14
N ILE A 339 5.63 -23.80 14.52
CA ILE A 339 5.19 -23.60 15.91
C ILE A 339 4.15 -24.70 16.23
N LYS A 340 4.62 -25.94 16.36
CA LYS A 340 3.92 -26.91 17.20
C LYS A 340 4.12 -26.50 18.66
N GLY A 341 3.15 -25.75 19.18
CA GLY A 341 2.67 -26.01 20.53
C GLY A 341 3.03 -25.04 21.64
N SER A 342 3.23 -23.74 21.38
CA SER A 342 3.35 -22.77 22.49
C SER A 342 2.19 -21.78 22.62
N TYR A 343 1.45 -21.47 21.55
CA TYR A 343 0.37 -20.47 21.62
C TYR A 343 -0.81 -20.88 20.72
N THR A 344 -1.66 -21.79 21.19
CA THR A 344 -3.10 -21.90 20.83
C THR A 344 -3.68 -23.24 21.33
N LYS A 345 -4.06 -23.30 22.60
CA LYS A 345 -5.03 -24.29 23.10
C LYS A 345 -6.37 -23.67 23.51
N SER A 346 -6.63 -22.43 23.13
CA SER A 346 -7.94 -21.80 23.29
C SER A 346 -8.19 -20.79 22.19
N SER A 347 -8.76 -21.26 21.08
CA SER A 347 -9.87 -20.54 20.48
C SER A 347 -10.73 -21.52 19.70
N LYS A 348 -12.05 -21.38 19.88
CA LYS A 348 -13.11 -22.28 19.41
C LYS A 348 -13.51 -21.99 17.95
N VAL A 349 -12.58 -21.49 17.15
CA VAL A 349 -12.79 -21.17 15.73
C VAL A 349 -11.75 -21.94 14.93
N GLY A 350 -12.21 -22.89 14.12
CA GLY A 350 -11.38 -23.91 13.46
C GLY A 350 -10.49 -23.37 12.34
N PHE A 351 -9.44 -22.62 12.67
CA PHE A 351 -8.34 -22.34 11.76
C PHE A 351 -7.28 -23.43 11.93
N LYS A 352 -7.15 -24.29 10.92
CA LYS A 352 -6.12 -25.32 10.85
C LYS A 352 -4.84 -24.65 10.33
N PHE A 353 -3.95 -24.25 11.24
CA PHE A 353 -2.67 -23.64 10.88
C PHE A 353 -1.83 -24.63 10.06
N LYS A 354 -1.36 -24.19 8.89
CA LYS A 354 -0.43 -24.94 8.04
C LYS A 354 0.94 -24.96 8.72
N ALA A 355 1.51 -26.16 8.86
CA ALA A 355 2.91 -26.32 9.23
C ALA A 355 3.76 -25.77 8.08
N SER A 356 4.68 -24.85 8.38
CA SER A 356 5.69 -24.37 7.42
C SER A 356 6.45 -25.57 6.86
N ASP A 357 6.65 -25.59 5.55
CA ASP A 357 7.51 -26.58 4.89
C ASP A 357 8.98 -26.16 5.15
N PRO A 358 9.83 -27.01 5.75
CA PRO A 358 11.22 -26.67 6.04
C PRO A 358 12.05 -26.29 4.79
N ASP A 359 11.57 -26.61 3.58
CA ASP A 359 12.18 -26.20 2.31
C ASP A 359 11.65 -24.84 1.77
N MET A 360 10.97 -24.03 2.60
CA MET A 360 10.43 -22.69 2.25
C MET A 360 11.53 -21.63 2.01
N GLU A 361 12.50 -21.88 1.14
CA GLU A 361 13.37 -20.87 0.55
C GLU A 361 12.69 -20.23 -0.67
N SER A 362 11.49 -19.66 -0.45
CA SER A 362 10.71 -19.01 -1.51
C SER A 362 10.91 -17.49 -1.51
N SER A 363 10.58 -16.82 -2.62
CA SER A 363 10.64 -15.36 -2.75
C SER A 363 9.82 -14.64 -1.66
N GLY A 364 8.69 -15.21 -1.23
CA GLY A 364 7.88 -14.66 -0.12
C GLY A 364 8.62 -14.56 1.21
N SER A 365 9.67 -15.37 1.44
CA SER A 365 10.47 -15.27 2.66
C SER A 365 11.41 -14.05 2.68
N LEU A 366 11.72 -13.45 1.52
CA LEU A 366 12.55 -12.23 1.46
C LEU A 366 11.80 -11.01 2.00
N PHE A 367 10.49 -10.95 1.83
CA PHE A 367 9.67 -9.80 2.18
C PHE A 367 9.18 -9.82 3.64
N VAL A 368 9.33 -10.96 4.33
CA VAL A 368 8.99 -11.05 5.76
C VAL A 368 9.78 -10.04 6.59
N GLY A 369 11.04 -9.76 6.22
CA GLY A 369 11.87 -8.80 6.92
C GLY A 369 11.28 -7.39 6.86
N CYS A 370 10.89 -6.92 5.67
CA CYS A 370 10.22 -5.63 5.51
C CYS A 370 8.93 -5.54 6.34
N TYR A 371 8.11 -6.60 6.33
CA TYR A 371 6.89 -6.66 7.12
C TYR A 371 7.15 -6.57 8.64
N ILE A 372 8.08 -7.37 9.18
CA ILE A 372 8.42 -7.34 10.61
C ILE A 372 9.06 -6.00 10.99
N LEU A 373 9.85 -5.42 10.09
CA LEU A 373 10.42 -4.10 10.29
C LEU A 373 9.31 -3.08 10.51
N GLN A 374 8.29 -3.05 9.64
CA GLN A 374 7.14 -2.14 9.81
C GLN A 374 6.41 -2.34 11.15
N LEU A 375 6.23 -3.59 11.61
CA LEU A 375 5.67 -3.87 12.93
C LEU A 375 6.50 -3.25 14.06
N ILE A 376 7.82 -3.38 14.01
CA ILE A 376 8.73 -2.83 15.04
C ILE A 376 8.73 -1.30 14.99
N LEU A 377 8.71 -0.70 13.80
CA LEU A 377 8.75 0.74 13.62
C LEU A 377 7.47 1.43 14.09
N HIS A 378 6.31 0.87 13.76
CA HIS A 378 5.02 1.53 14.01
C HIS A 378 4.26 1.00 15.23
N MET A 379 4.63 -0.17 15.77
CA MET A 379 3.98 -0.79 16.94
C MET A 379 4.98 -1.29 18.00
N PRO A 380 6.01 -0.52 18.41
CA PRO A 380 7.07 -1.02 19.31
C PRO A 380 6.55 -1.47 20.68
N LEU A 381 5.53 -0.79 21.22
CA LEU A 381 4.94 -1.13 22.52
C LEU A 381 4.20 -2.47 22.49
N GLU A 382 3.46 -2.73 21.42
CA GLU A 382 2.73 -3.99 21.23
C GLU A 382 3.68 -5.15 20.88
N MET A 383 4.81 -4.85 20.24
CA MET A 383 5.84 -5.84 19.92
C MET A 383 6.69 -6.24 21.12
N ALA A 384 6.86 -5.36 22.12
CA ALA A 384 7.74 -5.60 23.27
C ALA A 384 7.42 -6.90 24.06
N PRO A 385 6.16 -7.26 24.37
CA PRO A 385 5.82 -8.54 25.02
C PRO A 385 6.21 -9.79 24.21
N HIS A 386 6.33 -9.65 22.89
CA HIS A 386 6.60 -10.75 21.97
C HIS A 386 8.09 -10.84 21.57
N LEU A 387 8.94 -9.95 22.09
CA LEU A 387 10.37 -9.84 21.76
C LEU A 387 11.12 -11.19 21.86
N ARG A 388 10.90 -11.94 22.94
CA ARG A 388 11.56 -13.23 23.16
C ARG A 388 11.14 -14.28 22.11
N ALA A 389 9.85 -14.34 21.78
CA ALA A 389 9.33 -15.26 20.79
C ALA A 389 9.85 -14.91 19.39
N LEU A 390 9.83 -13.62 19.05
CA LEU A 390 10.38 -13.11 17.79
C LEU A 390 11.88 -13.41 17.67
N ALA A 391 12.70 -13.09 18.67
CA ALA A 391 14.13 -13.37 18.65
C ALA A 391 14.40 -14.88 18.48
N THR A 392 13.66 -15.75 19.17
CA THR A 392 13.79 -17.20 19.02
C THR A 392 13.51 -17.65 17.58
N ALA A 393 12.44 -17.13 16.98
CA ALA A 393 12.02 -17.48 15.63
C ALA A 393 13.01 -16.96 14.58
N LEU A 394 13.50 -15.73 14.73
CA LEU A 394 14.53 -15.14 13.88
C LEU A 394 15.85 -15.93 13.92
N ILE A 395 16.31 -16.36 15.11
CA ILE A 395 17.53 -17.19 15.22
C ILE A 395 17.38 -18.49 14.45
N ARG A 396 16.27 -19.22 14.67
CA ARG A 396 16.01 -20.48 13.96
C ARG A 396 15.97 -20.28 12.45
N ARG A 397 15.29 -19.23 12.00
CA ARG A 397 15.19 -18.91 10.58
C ARG A 397 16.55 -18.53 9.97
N MET A 398 17.38 -17.80 10.72
CA MET A 398 18.73 -17.44 10.30
C MET A 398 19.64 -18.68 10.23
N GLN A 399 19.41 -19.69 11.09
CA GLN A 399 20.12 -20.98 11.07
C GLN A 399 19.71 -21.88 9.91
N SER A 400 18.42 -21.90 9.54
CA SER A 400 17.92 -22.73 8.45
C SER A 400 18.14 -22.14 7.06
N CYS A 401 18.12 -20.81 6.90
CA CYS A 401 18.23 -20.18 5.59
C CYS A 401 19.64 -20.23 4.96
N GLN A 402 19.69 -20.42 3.64
CA GLN A 402 20.92 -20.37 2.84
C GLN A 402 21.05 -19.06 2.04
N ILE A 403 19.95 -18.33 1.84
CA ILE A 403 19.91 -17.09 1.07
C ILE A 403 20.60 -15.94 1.84
N ALA A 404 21.67 -15.37 1.28
CA ALA A 404 22.42 -14.29 1.90
C ALA A 404 21.59 -13.01 2.10
N GLY A 405 20.75 -12.64 1.12
CA GLY A 405 19.86 -11.48 1.22
C GLY A 405 18.87 -11.59 2.37
N LEU A 406 18.29 -12.78 2.59
CA LEU A 406 17.42 -13.03 3.73
C LEU A 406 18.16 -12.86 5.06
N LYS A 407 19.39 -13.37 5.17
CA LYS A 407 20.18 -13.18 6.39
C LYS A 407 20.46 -11.72 6.70
N SER A 408 20.80 -10.92 5.69
CA SER A 408 20.98 -9.46 5.84
C SER A 408 19.69 -8.79 6.33
N SER A 409 18.55 -9.14 5.73
CA SER A 409 17.23 -8.64 6.14
C SER A 409 16.88 -9.03 7.59
N LEU A 410 17.13 -10.27 8.01
CA LEU A 410 16.91 -10.72 9.40
C LEU A 410 17.88 -10.06 10.40
N LEU A 411 19.13 -9.80 10.00
CA LEU A 411 20.09 -9.04 10.82
C LEU A 411 19.63 -7.60 11.05
N LEU A 412 19.04 -6.96 10.03
CA LEU A 412 18.44 -5.64 10.18
C LEU A 412 17.33 -5.65 11.25
N ILE A 413 16.52 -6.71 11.30
CA ILE A 413 15.51 -6.89 12.36
C ILE A 413 16.18 -6.99 13.73
N PHE A 414 17.24 -7.80 13.90
CA PHE A 414 17.97 -7.85 15.16
C PHE A 414 18.56 -6.50 15.58
N ALA A 415 19.14 -5.76 14.64
CA ALA A 415 19.64 -4.42 14.90
C ALA A 415 18.52 -3.49 15.39
N ARG A 416 17.33 -3.59 14.79
CA ARG A 416 16.14 -2.85 15.25
C ARG A 416 15.66 -3.27 16.63
N LEU A 417 15.71 -4.55 16.97
CA LEU A 417 15.38 -5.03 18.31
C LEU A 417 16.36 -4.52 19.37
N VAL A 418 17.65 -4.36 19.03
CA VAL A 418 18.64 -3.70 19.90
C VAL A 418 18.25 -2.25 20.15
N HIS A 419 17.90 -1.49 19.10
CA HIS A 419 17.46 -0.11 19.22
C HIS A 419 16.16 0.03 20.04
N MET A 420 15.18 -0.84 19.79
CA MET A 420 13.93 -0.89 20.56
C MET A 420 14.17 -1.22 22.04
N SER A 421 15.23 -1.96 22.35
CA SER A 421 15.60 -2.31 23.71
C SER A 421 16.38 -1.21 24.43
N SER A 422 16.83 -0.16 23.73
CA SER A 422 17.54 0.98 24.33
C SER A 422 16.62 1.78 25.27
N PRO A 423 17.05 2.12 26.51
CA PRO A 423 18.40 2.01 27.06
C PRO A 423 18.75 0.66 27.73
N ASN A 424 17.81 -0.27 27.85
CA ASN A 424 17.96 -1.56 28.53
C ASN A 424 18.56 -2.67 27.65
N VAL A 425 19.55 -2.36 26.82
CA VAL A 425 20.16 -3.31 25.86
C VAL A 425 20.75 -4.54 26.58
N GLU A 426 21.24 -4.39 27.81
CA GLU A 426 21.73 -5.49 28.65
C GLU A 426 20.66 -6.59 28.85
N GLN A 427 19.40 -6.22 29.09
CA GLN A 427 18.31 -7.20 29.28
C GLN A 427 18.02 -7.97 27.98
N PHE A 428 18.22 -7.35 26.83
CA PHE A 428 18.12 -8.03 25.54
C PHE A 428 19.25 -9.03 25.35
N ILE A 429 20.48 -8.69 25.75
CA ILE A 429 21.63 -9.60 25.76
C ILE A 429 21.37 -10.79 26.69
N ASP A 430 20.95 -10.54 27.94
CA ASP A 430 20.57 -11.57 28.91
C ASP A 430 19.52 -12.52 28.33
N MET A 431 18.49 -11.97 27.67
CA MET A 431 17.46 -12.74 27.02
C MET A 431 18.04 -13.66 25.93
N LEU A 432 18.91 -13.15 25.04
CA LEU A 432 19.56 -13.96 24.00
C LEU A 432 20.45 -15.07 24.55
N ILE A 433 21.10 -14.87 25.71
CA ILE A 433 21.91 -15.91 26.36
C ILE A 433 21.04 -17.07 26.83
N THR A 434 19.81 -16.80 27.26
CA THR A 434 18.87 -17.86 27.69
C THR A 434 18.22 -18.63 26.54
N LEU A 435 18.45 -18.24 25.28
CA LEU A 435 17.86 -18.87 24.11
C LEU A 435 18.84 -19.89 23.48
N PRO A 436 18.34 -21.06 23.02
CA PRO A 436 19.17 -22.07 22.38
C PRO A 436 19.47 -21.69 20.92
N ALA A 437 20.66 -22.05 20.44
CA ALA A 437 21.03 -22.00 19.03
C ALA A 437 21.82 -23.25 18.64
N GLU A 438 21.46 -23.88 17.53
CA GLU A 438 22.13 -25.10 17.06
C GLU A 438 23.64 -24.87 16.81
N GLY A 439 24.47 -25.77 17.34
CA GLY A 439 25.93 -25.72 17.19
C GLY A 439 26.65 -24.60 17.95
N HIS A 440 25.94 -23.83 18.79
CA HIS A 440 26.51 -22.71 19.56
C HIS A 440 26.10 -22.82 21.03
N GLU A 441 26.83 -22.15 21.94
CA GLU A 441 26.52 -22.17 23.37
C GLU A 441 25.15 -21.54 23.68
N ASN A 442 24.83 -20.45 23.00
CA ASN A 442 23.56 -19.74 23.12
C ASN A 442 23.29 -18.92 21.85
N SER A 443 22.09 -18.32 21.75
CA SER A 443 21.71 -17.50 20.61
C SER A 443 22.54 -16.23 20.44
N LEU A 444 23.06 -15.64 21.52
CA LEU A 444 23.96 -14.48 21.43
C LEU A 444 25.25 -14.84 20.68
N THR A 445 25.90 -15.95 21.05
CA THR A 445 27.12 -16.43 20.39
C THR A 445 26.92 -16.67 18.90
N TYR A 446 25.80 -17.30 18.53
CA TYR A 446 25.45 -17.51 17.13
C TYR A 446 25.20 -16.19 16.39
N LEU A 447 24.33 -15.33 16.92
CA LEU A 447 23.96 -14.05 16.32
C LEU A 447 25.20 -13.18 16.08
N MET A 448 26.06 -13.04 17.08
CA MET A 448 27.24 -12.17 16.97
C MET A 448 28.29 -12.73 16.00
N SER A 449 28.44 -14.05 15.92
CA SER A 449 29.29 -14.71 14.92
C SER A 449 28.78 -14.48 13.50
N ALA A 450 27.47 -14.65 13.28
CA ALA A 450 26.84 -14.40 11.99
C ALA A 450 26.90 -12.92 11.59
N TRP A 451 26.53 -12.03 12.51
CA TRP A 451 26.47 -10.58 12.28
C TRP A 451 27.85 -10.01 11.97
N THR A 452 28.87 -10.29 12.78
CA THR A 452 30.23 -9.75 12.53
C THR A 452 30.85 -10.25 11.22
N LYS A 453 30.45 -11.44 10.75
CA LYS A 453 30.86 -11.97 9.44
C LYS A 453 30.14 -11.26 8.29
N GLN A 454 28.84 -10.99 8.45
CA GLN A 454 28.00 -10.42 7.40
C GLN A 454 27.98 -8.89 7.37
N GLN A 455 28.46 -8.20 8.41
CA GLN A 455 28.42 -6.73 8.49
C GLN A 455 29.04 -6.04 7.26
N VAL A 456 30.13 -6.60 6.72
CA VAL A 456 30.81 -6.08 5.53
C VAL A 456 30.07 -6.37 4.21
N GLU A 457 29.08 -7.28 4.24
CA GLU A 457 28.26 -7.64 3.08
C GLU A 457 26.95 -6.84 3.03
N ILE A 458 26.62 -6.07 4.08
CA ILE A 458 25.40 -5.27 4.16
C ILE A 458 25.46 -4.12 3.15
N GLN A 459 24.40 -3.95 2.38
CA GLN A 459 24.25 -2.90 1.38
C GLN A 459 23.06 -2.00 1.74
N GLY A 460 23.13 -0.74 1.31
CA GLY A 460 22.11 0.28 1.54
C GLY A 460 22.42 1.18 2.75
N LEU A 461 22.27 2.49 2.57
CA LEU A 461 22.67 3.51 3.55
C LEU A 461 21.94 3.33 4.88
N TYR A 462 20.63 3.13 4.82
CA TYR A 462 19.80 2.95 6.00
C TYR A 462 20.20 1.69 6.78
N GLN A 463 20.37 0.56 6.10
CA GLN A 463 20.75 -0.73 6.69
C GLN A 463 22.12 -0.62 7.38
N ILE A 464 23.08 0.05 6.73
CA ILE A 464 24.41 0.32 7.28
C ILE A 464 24.29 1.19 8.54
N LYS A 465 23.52 2.28 8.51
CA LYS A 465 23.29 3.14 9.69
C LYS A 465 22.72 2.35 10.86
N VAL A 466 21.62 1.62 10.63
CA VAL A 466 20.90 0.88 11.69
C VAL A 466 21.78 -0.20 12.32
N THR A 467 22.44 -1.01 11.49
CA THR A 467 23.29 -2.11 11.98
C THR A 467 24.54 -1.61 12.68
N THR A 468 25.21 -0.58 12.13
CA THR A 468 26.43 -0.01 12.73
C THR A 468 26.13 0.67 14.07
N THR A 469 25.06 1.46 14.15
CA THR A 469 24.66 2.11 15.40
C THR A 469 24.21 1.09 16.46
N ALA A 470 23.56 -0.02 16.05
CA ALA A 470 23.21 -1.12 16.97
C ALA A 470 24.46 -1.84 17.51
N LEU A 471 25.49 -2.07 16.68
CA LEU A 471 26.77 -2.61 17.13
C LEU A 471 27.45 -1.70 18.16
N ALA A 472 27.40 -0.38 17.95
CA ALA A 472 27.89 0.60 18.93
C ALA A 472 27.11 0.54 20.26
N LEU A 473 25.77 0.40 20.21
CA LEU A 473 24.95 0.20 21.41
C LEU A 473 25.31 -1.09 22.15
N LEU A 474 25.49 -2.20 21.44
CA LEU A 474 25.92 -3.46 22.04
C LEU A 474 27.29 -3.31 22.73
N LEU A 475 28.26 -2.66 22.07
CA LEU A 475 29.58 -2.42 22.66
C LEU A 475 29.50 -1.51 23.90
N SER A 476 28.58 -0.54 23.91
CA SER A 476 28.35 0.38 25.03
C SER A 476 27.99 -0.34 26.32
N THR A 477 27.28 -1.48 26.24
CA THR A 477 26.83 -2.24 27.42
C THR A 477 27.98 -2.82 28.24
N ARG A 478 29.14 -3.08 27.61
CA ARG A 478 30.29 -3.74 28.24
C ARG A 478 29.91 -5.07 28.92
N HIS A 479 28.87 -5.73 28.40
CA HIS A 479 28.34 -6.94 28.99
C HIS A 479 29.39 -8.05 29.01
N VAL A 480 29.52 -8.74 30.15
CA VAL A 480 30.62 -9.71 30.39
C VAL A 480 30.61 -10.87 29.40
N ASP A 481 29.44 -11.28 28.93
CA ASP A 481 29.30 -12.36 27.95
C ASP A 481 29.73 -11.98 26.54
N LEU A 482 29.81 -10.68 26.21
CA LEU A 482 30.39 -10.25 24.93
C LEU A 482 31.88 -10.62 24.88
N VAL A 483 32.61 -10.46 25.98
CA VAL A 483 34.05 -10.77 26.06
C VAL A 483 34.32 -12.27 25.90
N LYS A 484 33.37 -13.13 26.26
CA LYS A 484 33.52 -14.59 26.17
C LYS A 484 33.42 -15.12 24.73
N ILE A 485 32.84 -14.33 23.83
CA ILE A 485 32.62 -14.72 22.44
C ILE A 485 33.88 -14.39 21.62
N ASN A 486 34.44 -15.41 20.96
CA ASN A 486 35.52 -15.25 19.99
C ASN A 486 34.98 -15.38 18.58
N VAL A 487 35.37 -14.44 17.71
CA VAL A 487 34.92 -14.38 16.31
C VAL A 487 36.11 -14.32 15.35
N PRO A 488 35.92 -14.72 14.07
CA PRO A 488 36.95 -14.56 13.05
C PRO A 488 37.36 -13.09 12.88
N GLY A 489 38.65 -12.83 13.03
CA GLY A 489 39.28 -11.51 12.93
C GLY A 489 39.75 -11.23 11.50
N HIS A 490 41.06 -11.32 11.30
CA HIS A 490 41.74 -11.02 10.04
C HIS A 490 42.16 -12.31 9.33
N LEU A 491 42.17 -12.27 8.00
CA LEU A 491 42.78 -13.32 7.19
C LEU A 491 44.30 -13.31 7.44
N VAL A 492 44.84 -14.42 7.92
CA VAL A 492 46.28 -14.62 8.06
C VAL A 492 46.83 -14.99 6.68
N GLU A 493 47.41 -14.01 5.98
CA GLU A 493 48.00 -14.25 4.66
C GLU A 493 49.19 -15.22 4.77
N SER A 494 48.98 -16.47 4.36
CA SER A 494 50.00 -17.52 4.43
C SER A 494 50.96 -17.54 3.22
N THR A 495 50.71 -16.78 2.14
CA THR A 495 51.57 -16.77 0.96
C THR A 495 51.59 -15.43 0.22
N VAL A 496 52.79 -14.96 -0.14
CA VAL A 496 52.99 -13.79 -1.01
C VAL A 496 52.55 -14.12 -2.45
N GLY A 497 51.53 -13.43 -2.96
CA GLY A 497 51.05 -13.50 -4.35
C GLY A 497 49.54 -13.79 -4.48
N ILE A 498 49.02 -13.78 -5.71
CA ILE A 498 47.59 -14.03 -5.99
C ILE A 498 47.21 -15.47 -5.61
N THR A 499 46.37 -15.62 -4.59
CA THR A 499 45.80 -16.91 -4.17
C THR A 499 44.60 -17.25 -5.05
N THR A 500 44.75 -18.24 -5.93
CA THR A 500 43.67 -18.72 -6.80
C THR A 500 42.76 -19.72 -6.08
N ARG A 501 41.50 -19.86 -6.51
CA ARG A 501 40.50 -20.78 -5.92
C ARG A 501 40.95 -22.25 -5.81
N SER A 502 41.93 -22.67 -6.62
CA SER A 502 42.53 -24.01 -6.53
C SER A 502 43.64 -24.11 -5.47
N LYS A 503 44.35 -23.01 -5.19
CA LYS A 503 45.38 -22.94 -4.14
C LYS A 503 44.77 -22.85 -2.74
N SER A 504 43.66 -22.12 -2.56
CA SER A 504 42.94 -22.03 -1.27
C SER A 504 42.22 -23.33 -0.87
N LYS A 505 41.99 -24.27 -1.81
CA LYS A 505 41.53 -25.63 -1.49
C LYS A 505 42.64 -26.54 -0.93
N LEU A 506 43.90 -26.25 -1.25
CA LEU A 506 45.07 -27.04 -0.82
C LEU A 506 45.69 -26.49 0.47
N VAL A 507 45.62 -25.18 0.68
CA VAL A 507 45.94 -24.50 1.94
C VAL A 507 44.74 -23.64 2.32
N PRO A 508 43.86 -24.11 3.22
CA PRO A 508 42.68 -23.34 3.60
C PRO A 508 43.08 -22.05 4.31
N ASP A 509 42.34 -21.00 4.00
CA ASP A 509 42.43 -19.67 4.59
C ASP A 509 42.41 -19.75 6.13
N GLN A 510 43.50 -19.33 6.77
CA GLN A 510 43.58 -19.28 8.23
C GLN A 510 43.09 -17.92 8.71
N TRP A 511 42.13 -17.91 9.63
CA TRP A 511 41.61 -16.69 10.24
C TRP A 511 42.18 -16.53 11.64
N SER A 512 42.58 -15.31 11.99
CA SER A 512 42.86 -14.98 13.39
C SER A 512 41.56 -15.01 14.19
N TRP A 513 41.67 -15.30 15.49
CA TRP A 513 40.53 -15.27 16.40
C TRP A 513 40.71 -14.09 17.34
N MET A 514 39.65 -13.30 17.52
CA MET A 514 39.67 -12.14 18.40
C MET A 514 38.40 -12.05 19.25
N PRO A 515 38.48 -11.43 20.44
CA PRO A 515 37.30 -11.17 21.25
C PRO A 515 36.28 -10.30 20.50
N LEU A 516 35.01 -10.59 20.69
CA LEU A 516 33.91 -9.88 20.04
C LEU A 516 33.94 -8.36 20.25
N PRO A 517 34.18 -7.81 21.46
CA PRO A 517 34.27 -6.35 21.64
C PRO A 517 35.37 -5.72 20.77
N THR A 518 36.49 -6.41 20.60
CA THR A 518 37.58 -5.97 19.72
C THR A 518 37.13 -5.98 18.26
N LYS A 519 36.41 -7.02 17.82
CA LYS A 519 35.89 -7.10 16.44
C LYS A 519 34.86 -6.01 16.16
N ILE A 520 33.97 -5.72 17.11
CA ILE A 520 33.00 -4.63 16.96
C ILE A 520 33.73 -3.29 16.84
N LEU A 521 34.73 -3.03 17.70
CA LEU A 521 35.54 -1.82 17.62
C LEU A 521 36.28 -1.71 16.27
N ALA A 522 36.78 -2.84 15.74
CA ALA A 522 37.40 -2.91 14.42
C ALA A 522 36.41 -2.53 13.30
N LEU A 523 35.19 -3.08 13.32
CA LEU A 523 34.15 -2.77 12.35
C LEU A 523 33.74 -1.29 12.37
N LEU A 524 33.67 -0.67 13.55
CA LEU A 524 33.40 0.77 13.68
C LEU A 524 34.54 1.62 13.11
N ALA A 525 35.79 1.19 13.31
CA ALA A 525 36.96 1.85 12.74
C ALA A 525 37.01 1.70 11.21
N ASP A 526 36.70 0.50 10.69
CA ASP A 526 36.62 0.23 9.25
C ASP A 526 35.55 1.10 8.58
N MET A 527 34.37 1.27 9.20
CA MET A 527 33.33 2.18 8.71
C MET A 527 33.82 3.63 8.62
N LEU A 528 34.59 4.11 9.60
CA LEU A 528 35.16 5.46 9.55
C LEU A 528 36.22 5.62 8.46
N ILE A 529 37.01 4.57 8.19
CA ILE A 529 37.97 4.56 7.08
C ILE A 529 37.21 4.65 5.77
N GLU A 530 36.20 3.81 5.58
CA GLU A 530 35.38 3.78 4.38
C GLU A 530 34.71 5.14 4.11
N ILE A 531 34.12 5.76 5.13
CA ILE A 531 33.52 7.10 5.00
C ILE A 531 34.58 8.14 4.58
N LYS A 532 35.80 8.08 5.13
CA LYS A 532 36.87 9.02 4.77
C LYS A 532 37.39 8.80 3.36
N GLU A 533 37.57 7.55 2.95
CA GLU A 533 38.02 7.21 1.60
C GLU A 533 37.00 7.69 0.55
N GLN A 534 35.70 7.61 0.85
CA GLN A 534 34.64 8.13 -0.02
C GLN A 534 34.64 9.66 -0.13
N VAL A 535 34.86 10.39 0.97
CA VAL A 535 34.96 11.86 0.95
C VAL A 535 36.16 12.33 0.12
N LEU A 536 37.28 11.61 0.19
CA LEU A 536 38.48 11.92 -0.59
C LEU A 536 38.31 11.68 -2.10
N VAL A 537 37.48 10.72 -2.50
CA VAL A 537 37.17 10.45 -3.91
C VAL A 537 36.18 11.49 -4.47
N ALA A 538 35.22 11.96 -3.67
CA ALA A 538 34.28 13.00 -4.07
C ALA A 538 34.95 14.36 -4.31
N ASP A 539 35.95 14.73 -3.49
CA ASP A 539 36.74 15.96 -3.67
C ASP A 539 37.67 15.92 -4.91
N ASP A 540 38.06 14.72 -5.39
CA ASP A 540 38.92 14.56 -6.58
C ASP A 540 38.12 14.58 -7.89
N GLU A 541 36.83 14.21 -7.89
CA GLU A 541 35.98 14.21 -9.10
C GLU A 541 35.45 15.62 -9.48
N ASP A 542 35.42 16.58 -8.55
CA ASP A 542 35.06 17.98 -8.82
C ASP A 542 36.22 18.83 -9.40
N SER A 543 37.42 18.23 -9.58
CA SER A 543 38.65 18.93 -9.97
C SER A 543 39.15 18.63 -11.39
N ASP A 544 38.28 18.28 -12.34
CA ASP A 544 38.70 17.95 -13.72
C ASP A 544 37.94 18.71 -14.83
N TRP A 545 37.57 19.98 -14.59
CA TRP A 545 37.16 20.92 -15.64
C TRP A 545 37.69 22.35 -15.41
N GLU A 546 38.99 22.57 -15.56
CA GLU A 546 39.48 23.86 -16.06
C GLU A 546 40.22 23.66 -17.38
N GLU A 547 39.56 24.08 -18.45
CA GLU A 547 40.17 24.36 -19.75
C GLU A 547 41.29 25.39 -19.59
N VAL A 548 42.50 25.09 -20.09
CA VAL A 548 43.43 26.14 -20.51
C VAL A 548 43.94 25.84 -21.90
N GLN A 549 43.50 26.68 -22.84
CA GLN A 549 44.07 26.82 -24.18
C GLN A 549 45.46 27.46 -24.11
N ASP A 550 46.39 26.88 -24.88
CA ASP A 550 47.60 27.41 -25.52
C ASP A 550 48.38 28.59 -24.91
N GLY A 551 49.66 28.33 -24.67
CA GLY A 551 50.72 29.35 -24.62
C GLY A 551 52.06 28.78 -24.15
N ASP A 552 52.97 28.54 -25.09
CA ASP A 552 54.39 28.18 -24.90
C ASP A 552 55.08 28.98 -23.78
N ASP A 553 55.79 28.31 -22.87
CA ASP A 553 57.22 28.58 -22.65
C ASP A 553 57.89 27.51 -21.76
N GLN A 554 59.08 27.10 -22.20
CA GLN A 554 59.94 26.08 -21.61
C GLN A 554 60.55 26.53 -20.27
N ASN A 555 60.51 25.67 -19.25
CA ASN A 555 61.73 25.30 -18.52
C ASN A 555 61.51 24.09 -17.59
N ASP A 556 62.36 23.09 -17.81
CA ASP A 556 62.50 21.86 -17.05
C ASP A 556 62.91 22.10 -15.59
N GLN A 557 62.28 21.38 -14.65
CA GLN A 557 63.02 20.58 -13.66
C GLN A 557 62.14 19.54 -12.95
N ASP A 558 62.57 18.29 -13.12
CA ASP A 558 62.47 17.16 -12.20
C ASP A 558 61.15 16.36 -12.08
N LEU A 559 60.90 15.64 -13.17
CA LEU A 559 60.36 14.28 -13.19
C LEU A 559 61.03 13.34 -12.16
N LEU A 560 60.26 12.83 -11.20
CA LEU A 560 60.46 11.49 -10.60
C LEU A 560 59.12 10.94 -10.03
N TYR A 561 58.12 10.77 -10.90
CA TYR A 561 57.02 9.84 -10.62
C TYR A 561 57.53 8.42 -10.89
N SER A 562 57.85 7.70 -9.81
CA SER A 562 58.08 6.26 -9.87
C SER A 562 56.74 5.54 -10.01
N SER A 563 56.44 5.13 -11.24
CA SER A 563 55.43 4.12 -11.55
C SER A 563 55.74 2.84 -10.78
N GLY A 564 55.02 2.65 -9.67
CA GLY A 564 54.98 1.44 -8.86
C GLY A 564 53.56 0.97 -8.63
N ALA A 565 52.67 1.10 -9.63
CA ALA A 565 51.34 0.50 -9.60
C ALA A 565 51.48 -1.03 -9.70
N THR A 566 51.73 -1.67 -8.56
CA THR A 566 51.47 -3.09 -8.39
C THR A 566 49.96 -3.24 -8.33
N SER A 567 49.44 -3.86 -9.38
CA SER A 567 48.06 -4.33 -9.50
C SER A 567 47.73 -5.29 -8.35
N TYR A 568 47.33 -4.73 -7.21
CA TYR A 568 46.43 -5.42 -6.29
C TYR A 568 45.04 -5.22 -6.85
N SER A 569 44.35 -6.33 -7.10
CA SER A 569 42.98 -6.39 -7.56
C SER A 569 42.10 -5.42 -6.77
N LYS A 570 41.74 -4.28 -7.40
CA LYS A 570 40.69 -3.39 -6.91
C LYS A 570 39.46 -4.25 -6.56
N PRO A 571 38.94 -4.21 -5.33
CA PRO A 571 37.66 -4.83 -5.03
C PRO A 571 36.60 -4.13 -5.90
N LYS A 572 35.70 -4.89 -6.53
CA LYS A 572 34.53 -4.40 -7.28
C LYS A 572 33.51 -3.63 -6.42
N TYR A 573 33.91 -3.16 -5.24
CA TYR A 573 33.08 -2.53 -4.22
C TYR A 573 32.96 -1.00 -4.39
N LEU A 574 34.02 -0.35 -4.90
CA LEU A 574 34.06 1.10 -5.11
C LEU A 574 33.02 1.57 -6.15
N ASP A 575 32.72 0.74 -7.14
CA ASP A 575 31.78 1.06 -8.23
C ASP A 575 30.31 0.96 -7.78
N ALA A 576 30.03 0.14 -6.76
CA ALA A 576 28.70 -0.01 -6.17
C ALA A 576 28.40 1.07 -5.13
N THR A 577 29.43 1.69 -4.54
CA THR A 577 29.32 2.73 -3.49
C THR A 577 29.43 4.15 -4.04
N ALA A 578 30.11 4.37 -5.17
CA ALA A 578 30.09 5.65 -5.87
C ALA A 578 28.67 6.03 -6.35
N LYS A 579 27.86 5.03 -6.74
CA LYS A 579 26.43 5.20 -7.08
C LYS A 579 25.50 5.46 -5.88
N ILE A 580 26.00 5.36 -4.64
CA ILE A 580 25.20 5.49 -3.41
C ILE A 580 25.06 6.95 -2.95
N PHE A 581 25.94 7.85 -3.41
CA PHE A 581 25.92 9.27 -3.01
C PHE A 581 25.68 10.25 -4.17
N SER A 582 25.65 9.79 -5.43
CA SER A 582 25.03 10.56 -6.51
C SER A 582 23.52 10.53 -6.29
N GLU A 583 22.89 11.67 -6.00
CA GLU A 583 21.43 11.83 -5.81
C GLU A 583 20.57 11.53 -7.06
N ASP A 584 21.07 10.73 -8.02
CA ASP A 584 20.36 10.30 -9.21
C ASP A 584 20.07 8.79 -9.17
N GLN A 585 18.85 8.49 -8.71
CA GLN A 585 17.96 7.36 -9.05
C GLN A 585 18.58 6.10 -9.68
N ASN A 586 18.46 4.93 -9.02
CA ASN A 586 17.54 3.85 -9.45
C ASN A 586 17.60 2.56 -8.58
N ASP A 587 16.41 2.01 -8.34
CA ASP A 587 16.08 0.56 -8.21
C ASP A 587 16.46 -0.23 -6.94
N SER A 588 16.35 0.34 -5.72
CA SER A 588 16.23 -0.50 -4.51
C SER A 588 14.89 -0.29 -3.81
N TYR A 589 14.03 -1.30 -3.91
CA TYR A 589 12.68 -1.42 -3.33
C TYR A 589 12.56 -1.19 -1.81
N GLU A 590 13.65 -0.92 -1.10
CA GLU A 590 13.73 -0.77 0.36
C GLU A 590 13.84 0.69 0.86
N ASP A 591 14.01 1.69 -0.03
CA ASP A 591 14.39 3.05 0.40
C ASP A 591 13.20 3.92 0.91
N ASP A 592 11.98 3.70 0.41
CA ASP A 592 10.81 4.51 0.78
C ASP A 592 10.16 4.14 2.13
N LEU A 593 10.30 2.89 2.56
CA LEU A 593 9.69 2.35 3.79
C LEU A 593 10.34 2.85 5.10
N ASN A 594 11.47 3.57 4.99
CA ASN A 594 12.34 3.93 6.10
C ASN A 594 12.44 5.45 6.34
N LYS A 595 11.72 6.27 5.57
CA LYS A 595 11.67 7.74 5.72
C LYS A 595 11.15 8.19 7.09
N ALA A 596 10.29 7.40 7.73
CA ALA A 596 9.70 7.73 9.03
C ALA A 596 10.63 7.46 10.22
N ASP A 597 11.79 6.84 10.01
CA ASP A 597 12.66 6.40 11.09
C ASP A 597 13.76 7.42 11.45
N PRO A 598 13.88 7.85 12.72
CA PRO A 598 14.90 8.82 13.14
C PRO A 598 16.34 8.36 12.90
N LEU A 599 16.62 7.06 12.85
CA LEU A 599 17.95 6.54 12.56
C LEU A 599 18.37 6.78 11.10
N ASN A 600 17.40 7.02 10.20
CA ASN A 600 17.72 7.37 8.81
C ASN A 600 18.34 8.78 8.71
N GLU A 601 17.96 9.69 9.61
CA GLU A 601 18.49 11.07 9.65
C GLU A 601 19.88 11.16 10.31
N ILE A 602 20.36 10.08 10.93
CA ILE A 602 21.67 10.09 11.61
C ILE A 602 22.79 10.27 10.58
N ASN A 603 23.65 11.25 10.85
CA ASN A 603 24.98 11.31 10.25
C ASN A 603 25.86 10.24 10.91
N LEU A 604 26.14 9.18 10.15
CA LEU A 604 26.84 8.01 10.67
C LEU A 604 28.27 8.35 11.14
N ALA A 605 28.96 9.23 10.42
CA ALA A 605 30.32 9.63 10.72
C ALA A 605 30.41 10.36 12.07
N SER A 606 29.52 11.32 12.31
CA SER A 606 29.46 12.06 13.57
C SER A 606 29.03 11.13 14.71
N TYR A 607 28.02 10.30 14.51
CA TYR A 607 27.56 9.36 15.53
C TYR A 607 28.67 8.41 15.99
N VAL A 608 29.38 7.77 15.06
CA VAL A 608 30.47 6.83 15.39
C VAL A 608 31.63 7.55 16.06
N THR A 609 31.98 8.76 15.60
CA THR A 609 33.01 9.61 16.22
C THR A 609 32.66 9.94 17.67
N ASP A 610 31.47 10.48 17.91
CA ASP A 610 30.99 10.86 19.25
C ASP A 610 30.83 9.64 20.16
N PHE A 611 30.43 8.50 19.61
CA PHE A 611 30.36 7.24 20.34
C PHE A 611 31.77 6.81 20.79
N LEU A 612 32.75 6.79 19.90
CA LEU A 612 34.11 6.34 20.21
C LEU A 612 34.79 7.22 21.26
N ILE A 613 34.61 8.55 21.18
CA ILE A 613 35.11 9.49 22.19
C ILE A 613 34.50 9.14 23.55
N ARG A 614 33.17 9.12 23.65
CA ARG A 614 32.45 8.78 24.90
C ARG A 614 32.83 7.41 25.44
N PHE A 615 32.99 6.41 24.57
CA PHE A 615 33.34 5.06 24.96
C PHE A 615 34.76 4.99 25.54
N SER A 616 35.71 5.72 24.94
CA SER A 616 37.09 5.81 25.42
C SER A 616 37.20 6.56 26.76
N ASP A 617 36.39 7.60 26.96
CA ASP A 617 36.38 8.38 28.21
C ASP A 617 35.73 7.61 29.36
N SER A 618 34.73 6.79 29.04
CA SER A 618 33.94 6.07 30.04
C SER A 618 34.70 4.88 30.66
N ASP A 619 35.66 4.27 29.95
CA ASP A 619 36.60 3.27 30.49
C ASP A 619 37.84 3.16 29.60
N ARG A 620 38.85 3.97 29.95
CA ARG A 620 40.08 4.08 29.16
C ARG A 620 40.90 2.78 29.15
N GLN A 621 40.90 2.03 30.25
CA GLN A 621 41.70 0.82 30.36
C GLN A 621 41.15 -0.29 29.47
N PHE A 622 39.82 -0.47 29.47
CA PHE A 622 39.17 -1.42 28.58
C PHE A 622 39.37 -1.02 27.11
N PHE A 623 39.19 0.26 26.78
CA PHE A 623 39.43 0.77 25.43
C PHE A 623 40.87 0.52 24.95
N ASP A 624 41.87 0.87 25.76
CA ASP A 624 43.29 0.71 25.40
C ASP A 624 43.64 -0.78 25.20
N HIS A 625 43.03 -1.69 25.96
CA HIS A 625 43.19 -3.14 25.76
C HIS A 625 42.63 -3.59 24.40
N LEU A 626 41.42 -3.14 24.03
CA LEU A 626 40.85 -3.48 22.72
C LEU A 626 41.68 -2.87 21.57
N TYR A 627 42.13 -1.63 21.73
CA TYR A 627 42.89 -0.87 20.75
C TYR A 627 44.20 -1.57 20.31
N GLN A 628 44.89 -2.25 21.23
CA GLN A 628 46.14 -2.97 20.95
C GLN A 628 46.00 -4.09 19.92
N HIS A 629 44.81 -4.66 19.79
CA HIS A 629 44.54 -5.79 18.90
C HIS A 629 44.03 -5.37 17.51
N LEU A 630 43.92 -4.07 17.24
CA LEU A 630 43.50 -3.53 15.95
C LEU A 630 44.66 -3.43 14.95
N THR A 631 44.34 -3.37 13.66
CA THR A 631 45.34 -3.14 12.60
C THR A 631 45.89 -1.72 12.65
N GLN A 632 47.04 -1.49 12.01
CA GLN A 632 47.66 -0.16 11.95
C GLN A 632 46.74 0.90 11.31
N ASN A 633 45.98 0.53 10.27
CA ASN A 633 45.03 1.43 9.61
C ASN A 633 43.87 1.80 10.55
N GLN A 634 43.28 0.82 11.23
CA GLN A 634 42.22 1.03 12.22
C GLN A 634 42.69 1.89 13.39
N GLN A 635 43.91 1.62 13.89
CA GLN A 635 44.56 2.41 14.93
C GLN A 635 44.75 3.88 14.51
N ALA A 636 45.24 4.12 13.29
CA ALA A 636 45.41 5.47 12.75
C ALA A 636 44.07 6.22 12.61
N ALA A 637 43.01 5.53 12.16
CA ALA A 637 41.67 6.09 12.04
C ALA A 637 41.11 6.53 13.40
N LEU A 638 41.22 5.67 14.42
CA LEU A 638 40.80 5.97 15.79
C LEU A 638 41.63 7.07 16.44
N GLN A 639 42.96 7.11 16.24
CA GLN A 639 43.80 8.21 16.74
C GLN A 639 43.39 9.57 16.17
N THR A 640 42.95 9.60 14.92
CA THR A 640 42.49 10.85 14.29
C THR A 640 41.20 11.35 14.93
N VAL A 641 40.32 10.44 15.35
CA VAL A 641 39.07 10.76 16.05
C VAL A 641 39.34 11.23 17.48
N LEU A 642 40.17 10.51 18.23
CA LEU A 642 40.46 10.79 19.65
C LEU A 642 41.33 12.04 19.89
N LYS A 643 41.88 12.64 18.82
CA LYS A 643 42.65 13.90 18.88
C LYS A 643 41.77 15.13 18.65
N ARG A 644 40.53 14.96 18.20
CA ARG A 644 39.51 16.02 18.15
C ARG A 644 38.86 16.12 19.52
#